data_AF-A0A925M912-F1
#
_entry.id   AF-A0A925M912-F1
#
_cell.length_a   1.000
_cell.length_b   1.000
_cell.length_c   1.000
_cell.angle_alpha   90.00
_cell.angle_beta   90.00
_cell.angle_gamma   90.00
#
_symmetry.space_group_name_H-M   'P 1'
#
loop_
_entity.id
_entity.type
_entity.pdbx_description
1 polymer ?
#
loop_
_entity_poly.entity_id
_entity_poly.type
_entity_poly.pdbx_seq_one_letter_code
_entity_poly.pdbx_strand_id
1 'polypeptide(L)'
;MKTCCWLIWVVGLAACAVDAPPAPVVVVASTPASAEACSSGGVIVASGTDDNGNRMLDDDEVVSRLVVCNAPPVVQPTLPTLVRLVAEPAGAHCTLDGTAVQSGPDRNANSVLDEDEIVHIDYACGEVLLTRLAPAPGDARCIAGGVAFLAGRDRDRDGTLGDDEVEQREVTCGDVLARDVAIHDAADVAALSQVAVITGSLVVSGTTLTELALPLLVQVRGAIEIRGNAALARVTLRELRSVDGQLALTLDPALTTIDVPKLRRVGGLVVDGATALRALGELAALPEVAGDVRISNNAVLGSIDLTIGRIGRGLTIDGNAQLTGVVLALPGTLGALQIASNPRLARLELGGAASRLTEVGGVTVSSNAALERIALDADELEAIVILDNPALAEIAVSSTRVVDDVLLNGNGDVRLAFSARAPDAFTIGGSLRVSGPVVEIRSTRPLIVNRDCTIDRTHLTAFGPGQVSQVGGALVLSGNSRLVDIETIAVGLSLVVQRNHTLTHLDFTFGEQLHGELLVEDNASLEIARFDGLHRVVGYVTIDRNPSLKTVLVPQLEEVTGALVFLRNASLGQLELANLHHVGGLSVGSCDSLIELVFPALTQVDIFSVTILRNLELLHVRFPVLTSADFNVLGNPRLAACEVDAMLARITGDHDQRFNDETAVCTP
;
A
#
# COMPACT_ATOMS: atom_id res chain seq x y z
N MET A 1 12.83 -81.11 -45.68
CA MET A 1 12.78 -81.71 -47.04
C MET A 1 13.54 -80.76 -47.96
N LYS A 2 14.71 -81.12 -48.50
CA LYS A 2 14.89 -81.68 -49.86
C LYS A 2 14.08 -80.91 -50.94
N THR A 3 14.57 -80.30 -52.03
CA THR A 3 15.89 -79.92 -52.60
C THR A 3 15.65 -79.61 -54.09
N CYS A 4 16.21 -78.52 -54.67
CA CYS A 4 16.65 -78.36 -56.08
C CYS A 4 17.33 -76.97 -56.23
N CYS A 5 18.58 -76.84 -56.72
CA CYS A 5 19.00 -76.62 -58.14
C CYS A 5 18.51 -75.27 -58.73
N TRP A 6 19.28 -74.39 -59.39
CA TRP A 6 20.67 -74.34 -59.94
C TRP A 6 21.13 -72.84 -59.94
N LEU A 7 22.38 -72.45 -59.63
CA LEU A 7 23.62 -72.42 -60.45
C LEU A 7 23.72 -71.24 -61.45
N ILE A 8 24.70 -70.34 -61.23
CA ILE A 8 25.49 -69.56 -62.23
C ILE A 8 26.69 -68.87 -61.50
N TRP A 9 27.44 -67.93 -62.09
CA TRP A 9 28.91 -67.85 -61.96
C TRP A 9 29.55 -66.46 -62.20
N VAL A 10 30.90 -66.41 -62.32
CA VAL A 10 31.82 -65.24 -62.52
C VAL A 10 32.14 -64.46 -61.22
N VAL A 11 33.34 -64.35 -60.62
CA VAL A 11 34.81 -64.47 -60.94
C VAL A 11 35.54 -63.12 -61.11
N GLY A 12 36.55 -62.85 -60.27
CA GLY A 12 37.52 -61.74 -60.39
C GLY A 12 38.59 -61.71 -59.27
N LEU A 13 39.87 -61.98 -59.61
CA LEU A 13 41.10 -61.91 -58.77
C LEU A 13 41.74 -60.49 -58.81
N ALA A 14 42.84 -60.11 -58.15
CA ALA A 14 43.51 -60.37 -56.84
C ALA A 14 44.90 -59.64 -56.84
N ALA A 15 45.39 -59.12 -55.69
CA ALA A 15 46.81 -58.79 -55.32
C ALA A 15 46.81 -57.85 -54.07
N CYS A 16 47.48 -58.06 -52.92
CA CYS A 16 48.85 -58.45 -52.54
C CYS A 16 49.82 -57.27 -52.26
N ALA A 17 50.10 -56.97 -50.97
CA ALA A 17 51.32 -56.32 -50.46
C ALA A 17 51.50 -56.55 -48.94
N VAL A 18 52.72 -56.33 -48.42
CA VAL A 18 53.24 -56.76 -47.09
C VAL A 18 53.17 -55.65 -46.05
N ASP A 19 52.88 -55.98 -44.78
CA ASP A 19 52.87 -55.03 -43.65
C ASP A 19 54.17 -55.02 -42.81
N ALA A 20 54.51 -53.82 -42.33
CA ALA A 20 55.56 -53.54 -41.34
C ALA A 20 55.03 -53.71 -39.90
N PRO A 21 55.87 -53.80 -38.84
CA PRO A 21 55.37 -53.77 -37.48
C PRO A 21 54.61 -52.45 -37.24
N PRO A 22 53.36 -52.49 -36.75
CA PRO A 22 52.52 -51.30 -36.64
C PRO A 22 53.08 -50.33 -35.60
N ALA A 23 52.93 -49.03 -35.88
CA ALA A 23 53.18 -47.99 -34.90
C ALA A 23 52.23 -48.14 -33.69
N PRO A 24 52.64 -47.74 -32.46
CA PRO A 24 51.77 -47.80 -31.30
C PRO A 24 50.49 -47.00 -31.56
N VAL A 25 49.34 -47.67 -31.44
CA VAL A 25 48.03 -47.09 -31.75
C VAL A 25 47.55 -46.35 -30.53
N VAL A 26 47.40 -45.03 -30.63
CA VAL A 26 46.75 -44.23 -29.60
C VAL A 26 45.24 -44.37 -29.76
N VAL A 27 44.56 -44.91 -28.76
CA VAL A 27 43.10 -45.05 -28.73
C VAL A 27 42.52 -43.96 -27.83
N VAL A 28 41.39 -43.40 -28.26
CA VAL A 28 40.64 -42.37 -27.54
C VAL A 28 39.23 -42.90 -27.32
N ALA A 29 38.79 -42.92 -26.06
CA ALA A 29 37.45 -43.34 -25.67
C ALA A 29 36.72 -42.20 -24.95
N SER A 30 35.41 -42.09 -25.16
CA SER A 30 34.58 -41.11 -24.46
C SER A 30 33.46 -41.78 -23.69
N THR A 31 33.34 -41.48 -22.40
CA THR A 31 32.26 -41.95 -21.53
C THR A 31 31.44 -40.77 -21.00
N PRO A 32 30.13 -40.94 -20.72
CA PRO A 32 29.33 -39.89 -20.08
C PRO A 32 29.93 -39.46 -18.73
N ALA A 33 30.00 -38.16 -18.47
CA ALA A 33 30.44 -37.64 -17.17
C ALA A 33 29.33 -37.80 -16.12
N SER A 34 29.70 -38.10 -14.87
CA SER A 34 28.76 -38.12 -13.75
C SER A 34 28.30 -36.70 -13.40
N ALA A 35 27.15 -36.58 -12.72
CA ALA A 35 26.62 -35.29 -12.27
C ALA A 35 27.55 -34.56 -11.27
N GLU A 36 28.40 -35.31 -10.56
CA GLU A 36 29.44 -34.78 -9.67
C GLU A 36 30.63 -34.18 -10.44
N ALA A 37 30.92 -34.67 -11.65
CA ALA A 37 31.97 -34.15 -12.52
C ALA A 37 31.47 -33.00 -13.42
N CYS A 38 30.23 -33.07 -13.91
CA CYS A 38 29.59 -32.03 -14.71
C CYS A 38 28.11 -31.88 -14.33
N SER A 39 27.75 -30.80 -13.63
CA SER A 39 26.39 -30.56 -13.12
C SER A 39 25.31 -30.38 -14.20
N SER A 40 25.69 -30.03 -15.44
CA SER A 40 24.80 -29.91 -16.62
C SER A 40 25.05 -31.00 -17.67
N GLY A 41 25.67 -32.11 -17.27
CA GLY A 41 26.11 -33.18 -18.17
C GLY A 41 27.39 -32.82 -18.94
N GLY A 42 27.99 -33.84 -19.56
CA GLY A 42 29.27 -33.72 -20.27
C GLY A 42 29.84 -35.09 -20.62
N VAL A 43 31.07 -35.11 -21.13
CA VAL A 43 31.82 -36.34 -21.44
C VAL A 43 33.21 -36.30 -20.83
N ILE A 44 33.68 -37.47 -20.38
CA ILE A 44 35.07 -37.69 -20.01
C ILE A 44 35.74 -38.35 -21.23
N VAL A 45 36.75 -37.69 -21.78
CA VAL A 45 37.57 -38.20 -22.88
C VAL A 45 38.85 -38.77 -22.28
N ALA A 46 39.05 -40.07 -22.43
CA ALA A 46 40.26 -40.79 -22.05
C ALA A 46 41.12 -41.09 -23.28
N SER A 47 42.44 -41.06 -23.14
CA SER A 47 43.36 -41.45 -24.20
C SER A 47 44.57 -42.21 -23.64
N GLY A 48 45.10 -43.14 -24.43
CA GLY A 48 46.23 -44.00 -24.09
C GLY A 48 46.73 -44.79 -25.29
N THR A 49 47.77 -45.58 -25.11
CA THR A 49 48.25 -46.53 -26.14
C THR A 49 47.60 -47.89 -25.93
N ASP A 50 47.09 -48.46 -27.03
CA ASP A 50 46.61 -49.85 -27.11
C ASP A 50 47.83 -50.79 -27.05
N ASP A 51 48.31 -51.03 -25.83
CA ASP A 51 49.51 -51.79 -25.52
C ASP A 51 49.29 -53.29 -25.75
N ASN A 52 48.04 -53.76 -25.65
CA ASN A 52 47.67 -55.16 -25.87
C ASN A 52 47.15 -55.49 -27.28
N GLY A 53 46.89 -54.48 -28.11
CA GLY A 53 46.54 -54.60 -29.54
C GLY A 53 45.07 -54.95 -29.82
N ASN A 54 44.17 -54.75 -28.86
CA ASN A 54 42.76 -55.11 -28.97
C ASN A 54 41.86 -53.99 -29.57
N ARG A 55 42.42 -52.79 -29.81
CA ARG A 55 41.77 -51.58 -30.33
C ARG A 55 40.66 -50.98 -29.47
N MET A 56 40.58 -51.37 -28.21
CA MET A 56 39.84 -50.68 -27.16
C MET A 56 40.86 -49.91 -26.30
N LEU A 57 40.37 -49.18 -25.30
CA LEU A 57 41.21 -48.50 -24.33
C LEU A 57 40.84 -49.06 -22.97
N ASP A 58 41.63 -50.04 -22.50
CA ASP A 58 41.40 -50.67 -21.21
C ASP A 58 41.83 -49.71 -20.07
N ASP A 59 41.27 -49.85 -18.86
CA ASP A 59 41.49 -48.87 -17.77
C ASP A 59 42.98 -48.74 -17.37
N ASP A 60 43.76 -49.81 -17.51
CA ASP A 60 45.21 -49.86 -17.25
C ASP A 60 46.05 -49.14 -18.33
N GLU A 61 45.48 -48.91 -19.52
CA GLU A 61 46.13 -48.26 -20.66
C GLU A 61 45.91 -46.74 -20.71
N VAL A 62 45.03 -46.20 -19.85
CA VAL A 62 44.65 -44.78 -19.86
C VAL A 62 45.77 -43.87 -19.34
N VAL A 63 46.41 -43.14 -20.25
CA VAL A 63 47.49 -42.19 -19.95
C VAL A 63 46.95 -40.80 -19.55
N SER A 64 45.83 -40.36 -20.11
CA SER A 64 45.22 -39.09 -19.74
C SER A 64 43.68 -39.12 -19.77
N ARG A 65 43.05 -38.32 -18.90
CA ARG A 65 41.60 -38.11 -18.86
C ARG A 65 41.30 -36.61 -18.84
N LEU A 66 40.43 -36.14 -19.73
CA LEU A 66 39.96 -34.77 -19.83
C LEU A 66 38.44 -34.74 -19.64
N VAL A 67 37.97 -33.93 -18.70
CA VAL A 67 36.53 -33.72 -18.46
C VAL A 67 36.05 -32.53 -19.29
N VAL A 68 35.06 -32.75 -20.15
CA VAL A 68 34.44 -31.71 -20.98
C VAL A 68 32.97 -31.59 -20.58
N CYS A 69 32.65 -30.53 -19.83
CA CYS A 69 31.28 -30.25 -19.40
C CYS A 69 30.52 -29.43 -20.44
N ASN A 70 29.23 -29.71 -20.57
CA ASN A 70 28.32 -28.84 -21.31
C ASN A 70 28.14 -27.51 -20.55
N ALA A 71 27.96 -26.42 -21.30
CA ALA A 71 27.52 -25.16 -20.70
C ALA A 71 26.11 -25.35 -20.08
N PRO A 72 25.82 -24.71 -18.93
CA PRO A 72 24.48 -24.74 -18.37
C PRO A 72 23.48 -24.14 -19.37
N PRO A 73 22.27 -24.70 -19.49
CA PRO A 73 21.24 -24.12 -20.36
C PRO A 73 20.91 -22.72 -19.86
N VAL A 74 21.07 -21.73 -20.74
CA VAL A 74 20.68 -20.34 -20.47
C VAL A 74 19.16 -20.28 -20.48
N VAL A 75 18.54 -20.46 -19.32
CA VAL A 75 17.11 -20.23 -19.11
C VAL A 75 16.88 -18.72 -19.02
N GLN A 76 16.95 -18.04 -20.17
CA GLN A 76 16.19 -16.81 -20.32
C GLN A 76 14.71 -17.19 -20.30
N PRO A 77 13.86 -16.54 -19.49
CA PRO A 77 12.42 -16.70 -19.63
C PRO A 77 12.04 -16.12 -21.00
N THR A 78 11.72 -17.00 -21.95
CA THR A 78 11.04 -16.61 -23.19
C THR A 78 9.62 -16.22 -22.79
N LEU A 79 9.45 -14.95 -22.43
CA LEU A 79 8.12 -14.35 -22.26
C LEU A 79 7.32 -14.60 -23.55
N PRO A 80 6.06 -15.05 -23.46
CA PRO A 80 5.26 -15.30 -24.65
C PRO A 80 5.15 -13.99 -25.44
N THR A 81 5.46 -14.06 -26.74
CA THR A 81 5.25 -12.92 -27.64
C THR A 81 3.81 -12.97 -28.10
N LEU A 82 3.01 -12.02 -27.63
CA LEU A 82 1.62 -11.87 -28.00
C LEU A 82 1.50 -11.08 -29.30
N VAL A 83 0.43 -11.35 -30.05
CA VAL A 83 0.09 -10.67 -31.30
C VAL A 83 -1.36 -10.21 -31.23
N ARG A 84 -1.61 -8.95 -31.55
CA ARG A 84 -2.92 -8.30 -31.50
C ARG A 84 -3.21 -7.67 -32.86
N LEU A 85 -4.38 -7.98 -33.42
CA LEU A 85 -4.89 -7.35 -34.65
C LEU A 85 -5.80 -6.19 -34.26
N VAL A 86 -5.51 -4.99 -34.77
CA VAL A 86 -6.31 -3.78 -34.52
C VAL A 86 -6.67 -3.15 -35.86
N ALA A 87 -7.94 -2.74 -36.05
CA ALA A 87 -8.33 -2.02 -37.25
C ALA A 87 -7.66 -0.63 -37.31
N GLU A 88 -6.91 -0.37 -38.38
CA GLU A 88 -6.28 0.92 -38.66
C GLU A 88 -7.21 1.74 -39.56
N PRO A 89 -7.76 2.89 -39.09
CA PRO A 89 -8.60 3.74 -39.92
C PRO A 89 -7.78 4.46 -41.00
N ALA A 90 -8.42 4.78 -42.13
CA ALA A 90 -7.77 5.53 -43.21
C ALA A 90 -7.25 6.89 -42.70
N GLY A 91 -5.94 7.13 -42.82
CA GLY A 91 -5.28 8.30 -42.23
C GLY A 91 -3.77 8.19 -42.16
N ALA A 92 -3.23 8.15 -40.93
CA ALA A 92 -1.83 8.44 -40.64
C ALA A 92 -0.86 7.37 -41.13
N HIS A 93 -1.24 6.09 -41.07
CA HIS A 93 -0.37 4.96 -41.45
C HIS A 93 -0.82 4.27 -42.74
N CYS A 94 -2.13 4.24 -43.01
CA CYS A 94 -2.70 3.67 -44.23
C CYS A 94 -3.56 4.68 -44.99
N THR A 95 -3.40 4.75 -46.32
CA THR A 95 -4.19 5.64 -47.20
C THR A 95 -5.64 5.19 -47.40
N LEU A 96 -5.90 3.93 -47.12
CA LEU A 96 -7.21 3.31 -46.96
C LEU A 96 -7.29 2.73 -45.54
N ASP A 97 -8.43 2.17 -45.17
CA ASP A 97 -8.55 1.27 -44.02
C ASP A 97 -7.59 0.07 -44.11
N GLY A 98 -7.21 -0.51 -42.97
CA GLY A 98 -6.32 -1.67 -42.90
C GLY A 98 -6.25 -2.30 -41.52
N THR A 99 -5.24 -3.11 -41.27
CA THR A 99 -5.00 -3.76 -39.97
C THR A 99 -3.60 -3.45 -39.45
N ALA A 100 -3.50 -2.90 -38.23
CA ALA A 100 -2.27 -2.86 -37.46
C ALA A 100 -2.06 -4.20 -36.73
N VAL A 101 -1.01 -4.92 -37.11
CA VAL A 101 -0.53 -6.14 -36.45
C VAL A 101 0.49 -5.71 -35.40
N GLN A 102 0.08 -5.70 -34.15
CA GLN A 102 0.91 -5.30 -33.01
C GLN A 102 1.47 -6.55 -32.35
N SER A 103 2.74 -6.52 -31.95
CA SER A 103 3.37 -7.64 -31.22
C SER A 103 4.38 -7.19 -30.17
N GLY A 104 4.53 -8.01 -29.13
CA GLY A 104 5.44 -7.72 -28.03
C GLY A 104 5.47 -8.84 -26.99
N PRO A 105 6.50 -8.87 -26.12
CA PRO A 105 6.55 -9.81 -25.01
C PRO A 105 5.58 -9.38 -23.91
N ASP A 106 4.75 -10.31 -23.45
CA ASP A 106 3.98 -10.18 -22.21
C ASP A 106 4.95 -10.06 -21.02
N ARG A 107 5.20 -8.84 -20.54
CA ARG A 107 6.19 -8.52 -19.51
C ARG A 107 5.62 -8.62 -18.11
N ASN A 108 4.34 -8.31 -17.94
CA ASN A 108 3.65 -8.38 -16.67
C ASN A 108 2.99 -9.76 -16.40
N ALA A 109 3.04 -10.67 -17.39
CA ALA A 109 2.46 -12.02 -17.38
C ALA A 109 0.92 -12.04 -17.26
N ASN A 110 0.24 -11.00 -17.75
CA ASN A 110 -1.24 -10.91 -17.76
C ASN A 110 -1.88 -11.61 -18.97
N SER A 111 -1.09 -12.05 -19.95
CA SER A 111 -1.54 -12.67 -21.21
C SER A 111 -2.41 -11.78 -22.10
N VAL A 112 -2.19 -10.46 -22.02
CA VAL A 112 -2.74 -9.40 -22.88
C VAL A 112 -1.59 -8.57 -23.41
N LEU A 113 -1.59 -8.21 -24.70
CA LEU A 113 -0.60 -7.26 -25.21
C LEU A 113 -1.00 -5.84 -24.79
N ASP A 114 -0.41 -5.34 -23.71
CA ASP A 114 -0.59 -3.97 -23.22
C ASP A 114 0.15 -2.94 -24.10
N GLU A 115 -0.27 -1.67 -24.10
CA GLU A 115 0.34 -0.62 -24.93
C GLU A 115 1.85 -0.44 -24.65
N ASP A 116 2.28 -0.54 -23.39
CA ASP A 116 3.69 -0.45 -22.97
C ASP A 116 4.52 -1.69 -23.36
N GLU A 117 3.87 -2.77 -23.80
CA GLU A 117 4.49 -4.03 -24.19
C GLU A 117 4.67 -4.17 -25.70
N ILE A 118 3.96 -3.36 -26.51
CA ILE A 118 4.09 -3.33 -27.96
C ILE A 118 5.53 -2.96 -28.35
N VAL A 119 6.24 -3.91 -28.95
CA VAL A 119 7.62 -3.75 -29.45
C VAL A 119 7.66 -3.57 -30.97
N HIS A 120 6.69 -4.15 -31.69
CA HIS A 120 6.58 -4.05 -33.15
C HIS A 120 5.14 -3.74 -33.56
N ILE A 121 4.98 -2.91 -34.61
CA ILE A 121 3.70 -2.65 -35.27
C ILE A 121 3.92 -2.72 -36.78
N ASP A 122 3.26 -3.66 -37.43
CA ASP A 122 3.22 -3.79 -38.88
C ASP A 122 1.83 -3.40 -39.40
N TYR A 123 1.78 -2.60 -40.47
CA TYR A 123 0.51 -2.09 -41.02
C TYR A 123 0.15 -2.80 -42.33
N ALA A 124 -0.87 -3.67 -42.28
CA ALA A 124 -1.49 -4.30 -43.44
C ALA A 124 -2.53 -3.34 -44.06
N CYS A 125 -2.05 -2.35 -44.82
CA CYS A 125 -2.91 -1.33 -45.42
C CYS A 125 -3.77 -1.88 -46.58
N GLY A 126 -5.07 -1.55 -46.57
CA GLY A 126 -6.05 -2.04 -47.55
C GLY A 126 -6.60 -3.44 -47.23
N GLU A 127 -6.07 -4.11 -46.22
CA GLU A 127 -6.36 -5.49 -45.85
C GLU A 127 -6.93 -5.54 -44.42
N VAL A 128 -8.21 -5.92 -44.29
CA VAL A 128 -8.84 -6.22 -43.00
C VAL A 128 -8.61 -7.70 -42.74
N LEU A 129 -7.72 -8.02 -41.80
CA LEU A 129 -7.40 -9.40 -41.42
C LEU A 129 -8.27 -9.81 -40.23
N LEU A 130 -9.13 -10.81 -40.44
CA LEU A 130 -10.04 -11.32 -39.42
C LEU A 130 -9.69 -12.74 -39.01
N THR A 131 -10.10 -13.10 -37.79
CA THR A 131 -10.02 -14.45 -37.25
C THR A 131 -11.40 -14.90 -36.78
N ARG A 132 -11.75 -16.17 -37.02
CA ARG A 132 -13.00 -16.80 -36.58
C ARG A 132 -12.76 -18.24 -36.14
N LEU A 133 -13.53 -18.70 -35.17
CA LEU A 133 -13.57 -20.11 -34.75
C LEU A 133 -14.70 -20.85 -35.46
N ALA A 134 -14.48 -22.13 -35.72
CA ALA A 134 -15.52 -23.04 -36.19
C ALA A 134 -15.39 -24.39 -35.48
N PRO A 135 -16.46 -25.19 -35.36
CA PRO A 135 -16.34 -26.58 -34.95
C PRO A 135 -15.35 -27.31 -35.86
N ALA A 136 -14.47 -28.14 -35.29
CA ALA A 136 -13.60 -28.99 -36.10
C ALA A 136 -14.46 -29.95 -36.95
N PRO A 137 -14.07 -30.24 -38.20
CA PRO A 137 -14.80 -31.20 -39.03
C PRO A 137 -14.81 -32.56 -38.35
N GLY A 138 -16.01 -33.16 -38.22
CA GLY A 138 -16.23 -34.48 -37.63
C GLY A 138 -15.78 -35.63 -38.53
N ASP A 139 -14.54 -35.56 -39.04
CA ASP A 139 -13.90 -36.61 -39.81
C ASP A 139 -13.11 -37.58 -38.89
N ALA A 140 -12.39 -38.54 -39.48
CA ALA A 140 -11.62 -39.53 -38.74
C ALA A 140 -10.45 -38.96 -37.90
N ARG A 141 -10.14 -37.66 -37.99
CA ARG A 141 -9.06 -37.00 -37.24
C ARG A 141 -9.55 -36.43 -35.91
N CYS A 142 -10.75 -35.84 -35.88
CA CYS A 142 -11.33 -35.23 -34.68
C CYS A 142 -12.60 -35.96 -34.20
N ILE A 143 -12.47 -37.27 -33.88
CA ILE A 143 -13.59 -38.14 -33.46
C ILE A 143 -14.27 -37.64 -32.17
N ALA A 144 -13.53 -36.95 -31.29
CA ALA A 144 -14.05 -36.36 -30.04
C ALA A 144 -14.49 -34.89 -30.21
N GLY A 145 -14.65 -34.39 -31.44
CA GLY A 145 -14.82 -32.97 -31.72
C GLY A 145 -13.51 -32.19 -31.64
N GLY A 146 -13.62 -30.87 -31.60
CA GLY A 146 -12.48 -29.94 -31.59
C GLY A 146 -12.86 -28.56 -32.12
N VAL A 147 -11.87 -27.69 -32.27
CA VAL A 147 -12.02 -26.32 -32.78
C VAL A 147 -11.07 -26.08 -33.94
N ALA A 148 -11.60 -25.49 -35.01
CA ALA A 148 -10.85 -24.96 -36.12
C ALA A 148 -10.66 -23.45 -35.94
N PHE A 149 -9.40 -23.00 -35.97
CA PHE A 149 -9.01 -21.60 -35.96
C PHE A 149 -8.81 -21.15 -37.40
N LEU A 150 -9.60 -20.17 -37.83
CA LEU A 150 -9.65 -19.66 -39.18
C LEU A 150 -9.09 -18.24 -39.19
N ALA A 151 -8.23 -17.93 -40.16
CA ALA A 151 -7.76 -16.58 -40.42
C ALA A 151 -7.81 -16.30 -41.92
N GLY A 152 -8.09 -15.05 -42.27
CA GLY A 152 -8.18 -14.63 -43.67
C GLY A 152 -8.50 -13.15 -43.79
N ARG A 153 -8.51 -12.69 -45.03
CA ARG A 153 -8.78 -11.29 -45.38
C ARG A 153 -10.26 -11.15 -45.65
N ASP A 154 -10.91 -10.20 -44.98
CA ASP A 154 -12.25 -9.73 -45.34
C ASP A 154 -12.15 -9.01 -46.69
N ARG A 155 -12.61 -9.69 -47.75
CA ARG A 155 -12.48 -9.28 -49.16
C ARG A 155 -13.71 -8.53 -49.64
N ASP A 156 -14.90 -8.86 -49.14
CA ASP A 156 -16.14 -8.16 -49.48
C ASP A 156 -16.47 -6.98 -48.53
N ARG A 157 -15.75 -6.89 -47.41
CA ARG A 157 -15.79 -5.82 -46.40
C ARG A 157 -17.10 -5.78 -45.62
N ASP A 158 -17.71 -6.94 -45.37
CA ASP A 158 -18.89 -7.06 -44.51
C ASP A 158 -18.56 -7.08 -43.00
N GLY A 159 -17.27 -7.20 -42.64
CA GLY A 159 -16.79 -7.22 -41.26
C GLY A 159 -16.79 -8.61 -40.61
N THR A 160 -17.04 -9.67 -41.37
CA THR A 160 -16.99 -11.07 -40.93
C THR A 160 -16.01 -11.88 -41.78
N LEU A 161 -15.58 -13.06 -41.29
CA LEU A 161 -14.71 -13.95 -42.07
C LEU A 161 -15.54 -15.05 -42.74
N GLY A 162 -15.95 -14.83 -43.99
CA GLY A 162 -16.69 -15.81 -44.77
C GLY A 162 -15.90 -17.10 -45.05
N ASP A 163 -16.58 -18.22 -45.32
CA ASP A 163 -15.90 -19.51 -45.58
C ASP A 163 -15.03 -19.48 -46.87
N ASP A 164 -15.39 -18.63 -47.85
CA ASP A 164 -14.63 -18.40 -49.10
C ASP A 164 -13.41 -17.46 -48.89
N GLU A 165 -13.31 -16.83 -47.72
CA GLU A 165 -12.27 -15.86 -47.36
C GLU A 165 -11.19 -16.43 -46.46
N VAL A 166 -11.41 -17.64 -45.92
CA VAL A 166 -10.45 -18.36 -45.10
C VAL A 166 -9.19 -18.70 -45.91
N GLU A 167 -8.07 -18.05 -45.57
CA GLU A 167 -6.76 -18.29 -46.19
C GLU A 167 -5.93 -19.29 -45.37
N GLN A 168 -6.11 -19.30 -44.05
CA GLN A 168 -5.45 -20.22 -43.12
C GLN A 168 -6.48 -20.93 -42.23
N ARG A 169 -6.31 -22.25 -42.08
CA ARG A 169 -7.11 -23.08 -41.18
C ARG A 169 -6.18 -23.99 -40.36
N GLU A 170 -6.21 -23.84 -39.05
CA GLU A 170 -5.58 -24.72 -38.09
C GLU A 170 -6.65 -25.48 -37.31
N VAL A 171 -6.42 -26.74 -36.92
CA VAL A 171 -7.42 -27.55 -36.21
C VAL A 171 -6.80 -28.16 -34.96
N THR A 172 -7.42 -27.90 -33.81
CA THR A 172 -7.12 -28.57 -32.53
C THR A 172 -8.26 -29.55 -32.24
N CYS A 173 -8.00 -30.86 -32.29
CA CYS A 173 -8.99 -31.87 -31.90
C CYS A 173 -9.06 -32.03 -30.37
N GLY A 174 -10.24 -32.34 -29.86
CA GLY A 174 -10.50 -32.57 -28.42
C GLY A 174 -11.10 -31.37 -27.70
N ASP A 175 -11.18 -31.49 -26.37
CA ASP A 175 -11.81 -30.57 -25.43
C ASP A 175 -10.81 -29.65 -24.69
N VAL A 176 -9.52 -29.75 -25.03
CA VAL A 176 -8.44 -28.94 -24.45
C VAL A 176 -7.82 -28.02 -25.50
N LEU A 177 -7.90 -26.71 -25.29
CA LEU A 177 -7.27 -25.70 -26.14
C LEU A 177 -5.97 -25.18 -25.50
N ALA A 178 -4.84 -25.51 -26.11
CA ALA A 178 -3.51 -25.18 -25.61
C ALA A 178 -3.01 -23.77 -26.03
N ARG A 179 -3.89 -22.76 -26.00
CA ARG A 179 -3.66 -21.39 -26.50
C ARG A 179 -4.66 -20.40 -25.91
N ASP A 180 -4.45 -19.11 -26.19
CA ASP A 180 -5.42 -18.05 -25.96
C ASP A 180 -6.56 -18.09 -26.99
N VAL A 181 -7.75 -17.69 -26.58
CA VAL A 181 -8.99 -17.80 -27.35
C VAL A 181 -9.75 -16.48 -27.30
N ALA A 182 -10.02 -15.88 -28.45
CA ALA A 182 -10.88 -14.71 -28.57
C ALA A 182 -12.26 -15.11 -29.14
N ILE A 183 -13.33 -14.57 -28.55
CA ILE A 183 -14.71 -14.70 -29.01
C ILE A 183 -15.16 -13.34 -29.54
N HIS A 184 -15.60 -13.31 -30.79
CA HIS A 184 -16.10 -12.12 -31.49
C HIS A 184 -17.62 -12.18 -31.70
N ASP A 185 -18.16 -13.38 -31.92
CA ASP A 185 -19.57 -13.59 -32.27
C ASP A 185 -20.18 -14.88 -31.67
N ALA A 186 -21.42 -15.19 -32.07
CA ALA A 186 -22.13 -16.39 -31.61
C ALA A 186 -21.65 -17.70 -32.28
N ALA A 187 -20.99 -17.63 -33.44
CA ALA A 187 -20.38 -18.80 -34.07
C ALA A 187 -19.13 -19.24 -33.31
N ASP A 188 -18.35 -18.29 -32.79
CA ASP A 188 -17.22 -18.56 -31.89
C ASP A 188 -17.67 -19.28 -30.60
N VAL A 189 -18.74 -18.78 -29.96
CA VAL A 189 -19.35 -19.45 -28.79
C VAL A 189 -19.81 -20.87 -29.12
N ALA A 190 -20.45 -21.07 -30.29
CA ALA A 190 -20.91 -22.38 -30.72
C ALA A 190 -19.75 -23.36 -31.00
N ALA A 191 -18.65 -22.89 -31.59
CA ALA A 191 -17.43 -23.66 -31.81
C ALA A 191 -16.80 -24.14 -30.48
N LEU A 192 -16.83 -23.29 -29.45
CA LEU A 192 -16.28 -23.59 -28.12
C LEU A 192 -17.21 -24.42 -27.22
N SER A 193 -18.43 -24.75 -27.66
CA SER A 193 -19.45 -25.42 -26.84
C SER A 193 -19.06 -26.79 -26.28
N GLN A 194 -18.06 -27.46 -26.89
CA GLN A 194 -17.51 -28.75 -26.45
C GLN A 194 -16.16 -28.65 -25.70
N VAL A 195 -15.63 -27.44 -25.50
CA VAL A 195 -14.34 -27.22 -24.84
C VAL A 195 -14.50 -27.30 -23.32
N ALA A 196 -13.68 -28.12 -22.68
CA ALA A 196 -13.64 -28.31 -21.24
C ALA A 196 -12.48 -27.55 -20.56
N VAL A 197 -11.35 -27.37 -21.25
CA VAL A 197 -10.17 -26.70 -20.69
C VAL A 197 -9.53 -25.75 -21.70
N ILE A 198 -9.21 -24.53 -21.27
CA ILE A 198 -8.37 -23.59 -22.02
C ILE A 198 -7.09 -23.38 -21.20
N THR A 199 -5.91 -23.64 -21.78
CA THR A 199 -4.64 -23.45 -21.05
C THR A 199 -4.04 -22.05 -21.20
N GLY A 200 -4.52 -21.26 -22.17
CA GLY A 200 -4.31 -19.82 -22.22
C GLY A 200 -5.49 -19.05 -21.61
N SER A 201 -5.65 -17.80 -22.01
CA SER A 201 -6.73 -16.89 -21.64
C SER A 201 -7.94 -17.01 -22.58
N LEU A 202 -9.12 -16.59 -22.08
CA LEU A 202 -10.36 -16.46 -22.84
C LEU A 202 -10.79 -14.99 -22.86
N VAL A 203 -10.82 -14.37 -24.04
CA VAL A 203 -11.15 -12.94 -24.21
C VAL A 203 -12.47 -12.80 -24.99
N VAL A 204 -13.38 -11.98 -24.50
CA VAL A 204 -14.69 -11.66 -25.13
C VAL A 204 -14.84 -10.15 -25.14
N SER A 205 -14.52 -9.52 -26.27
CA SER A 205 -14.28 -8.07 -26.33
C SER A 205 -15.15 -7.39 -27.40
N GLY A 206 -16.00 -6.44 -27.00
CA GLY A 206 -16.75 -5.59 -27.93
C GLY A 206 -17.80 -6.30 -28.79
N THR A 207 -18.29 -7.46 -28.34
CA THR A 207 -19.20 -8.31 -29.13
C THR A 207 -20.65 -7.82 -29.11
N THR A 208 -21.46 -8.30 -30.06
CA THR A 208 -22.91 -8.10 -30.10
C THR A 208 -23.70 -9.19 -29.36
N LEU A 209 -23.01 -10.07 -28.62
CA LEU A 209 -23.61 -11.17 -27.87
C LEU A 209 -24.58 -10.64 -26.79
N THR A 210 -25.72 -11.31 -26.66
CA THR A 210 -26.67 -11.08 -25.55
C THR A 210 -26.48 -12.06 -24.40
N GLU A 211 -25.88 -13.22 -24.68
CA GLU A 211 -25.56 -14.27 -23.72
C GLU A 211 -24.26 -14.98 -24.12
N LEU A 212 -23.35 -15.18 -23.16
CA LEU A 212 -22.17 -16.03 -23.29
C LEU A 212 -22.41 -17.33 -22.52
N ALA A 213 -22.52 -18.46 -23.22
CA ALA A 213 -22.77 -19.75 -22.59
C ALA A 213 -21.76 -20.81 -23.07
N LEU A 214 -20.88 -21.25 -22.18
CA LEU A 214 -19.94 -22.35 -22.42
C LEU A 214 -20.25 -23.48 -21.42
N PRO A 215 -21.17 -24.40 -21.76
CA PRO A 215 -21.80 -25.29 -20.79
C PRO A 215 -20.88 -26.39 -20.25
N LEU A 216 -19.79 -26.69 -20.96
CA LEU A 216 -18.82 -27.74 -20.59
C LEU A 216 -17.48 -27.20 -20.09
N LEU A 217 -17.25 -25.88 -20.11
CA LEU A 217 -15.99 -25.28 -19.67
C LEU A 217 -15.77 -25.51 -18.18
N VAL A 218 -14.71 -26.23 -17.82
CA VAL A 218 -14.35 -26.62 -16.44
C VAL A 218 -13.21 -25.78 -15.88
N GLN A 219 -12.19 -25.46 -16.69
CA GLN A 219 -11.01 -24.71 -16.23
C GLN A 219 -10.45 -23.79 -17.32
N VAL A 220 -10.00 -22.60 -16.89
CA VAL A 220 -9.14 -21.72 -17.68
C VAL A 220 -7.84 -21.50 -16.90
N ARG A 221 -6.68 -21.72 -17.53
CA ARG A 221 -5.36 -21.53 -16.87
C ARG A 221 -4.76 -20.14 -17.07
N GLY A 222 -5.22 -19.38 -18.07
CA GLY A 222 -5.01 -17.95 -18.15
C GLY A 222 -6.12 -17.17 -17.43
N ALA A 223 -6.37 -15.95 -17.90
CA ALA A 223 -7.48 -15.11 -17.47
C ALA A 223 -8.78 -15.42 -18.24
N ILE A 224 -9.92 -14.99 -17.70
CA ILE A 224 -11.17 -14.81 -18.45
C ILE A 224 -11.47 -13.31 -18.45
N GLU A 225 -11.39 -12.69 -19.63
CA GLU A 225 -11.64 -11.26 -19.81
C GLU A 225 -12.89 -11.04 -20.66
N ILE A 226 -13.94 -10.53 -20.04
CA ILE A 226 -15.15 -10.07 -20.71
C ILE A 226 -15.13 -8.55 -20.62
N ARG A 227 -15.13 -7.89 -21.79
CA ARG A 227 -15.00 -6.43 -21.84
C ARG A 227 -15.78 -5.72 -22.94
N GLY A 228 -16.42 -4.61 -22.59
CA GLY A 228 -17.02 -3.69 -23.57
C GLY A 228 -18.24 -4.25 -24.33
N ASN A 229 -18.85 -5.35 -23.86
CA ASN A 229 -19.95 -6.02 -24.56
C ASN A 229 -21.27 -5.33 -24.22
N ALA A 230 -21.59 -4.25 -24.92
CA ALA A 230 -22.74 -3.38 -24.63
C ALA A 230 -24.11 -4.09 -24.63
N ALA A 231 -24.24 -5.23 -25.30
CA ALA A 231 -25.48 -6.03 -25.37
C ALA A 231 -25.51 -7.23 -24.41
N LEU A 232 -24.39 -7.59 -23.78
CA LEU A 232 -24.24 -8.85 -23.04
C LEU A 232 -24.98 -8.80 -21.72
N ALA A 233 -26.11 -9.51 -21.65
CA ALA A 233 -26.98 -9.52 -20.48
C ALA A 233 -26.67 -10.64 -19.49
N ARG A 234 -26.06 -11.74 -19.95
CA ARG A 234 -25.79 -12.96 -19.15
C ARG A 234 -24.46 -13.62 -19.50
N VAL A 235 -23.78 -14.11 -18.48
CA VAL A 235 -22.62 -15.02 -18.58
C VAL A 235 -22.96 -16.31 -17.85
N THR A 236 -22.83 -17.47 -18.51
CA THR A 236 -23.27 -18.77 -18.02
C THR A 236 -22.18 -19.83 -18.22
N LEU A 237 -21.41 -20.12 -17.16
CA LEU A 237 -20.26 -21.02 -17.18
C LEU A 237 -20.43 -22.11 -16.10
N ARG A 238 -21.44 -22.96 -16.29
CA ARG A 238 -22.01 -23.82 -15.23
C ARG A 238 -21.09 -24.89 -14.66
N GLU A 239 -20.16 -25.40 -15.47
CA GLU A 239 -19.17 -26.40 -15.03
C GLU A 239 -17.83 -25.80 -14.59
N LEU A 240 -17.66 -24.47 -14.68
CA LEU A 240 -16.39 -23.80 -14.39
C LEU A 240 -16.06 -23.95 -12.91
N ARG A 241 -14.86 -24.44 -12.62
CA ARG A 241 -14.36 -24.73 -11.26
C ARG A 241 -13.19 -23.84 -10.87
N SER A 242 -12.30 -23.52 -11.80
CA SER A 242 -11.17 -22.63 -11.55
C SER A 242 -10.81 -21.77 -12.76
N VAL A 243 -10.38 -20.55 -12.45
CA VAL A 243 -9.61 -19.69 -13.34
C VAL A 243 -8.28 -19.46 -12.63
N ASP A 244 -7.16 -19.90 -13.21
CA ASP A 244 -5.87 -19.76 -12.52
C ASP A 244 -5.39 -18.28 -12.58
N GLY A 245 -5.78 -17.52 -13.61
CA GLY A 245 -5.62 -16.07 -13.74
C GLY A 245 -6.85 -15.25 -13.29
N GLN A 246 -6.95 -14.00 -13.74
CA GLN A 246 -8.02 -13.08 -13.37
C GLN A 246 -9.36 -13.42 -14.06
N LEU A 247 -10.48 -13.34 -13.32
CA LEU A 247 -11.81 -13.24 -13.91
C LEU A 247 -12.21 -11.76 -13.93
N ALA A 248 -12.25 -11.17 -15.12
CA ALA A 248 -12.56 -9.76 -15.35
C ALA A 248 -13.87 -9.61 -16.14
N LEU A 249 -14.78 -8.81 -15.59
CA LEU A 249 -16.04 -8.36 -16.19
C LEU A 249 -15.99 -6.83 -16.21
N THR A 250 -15.82 -6.21 -17.37
CA THR A 250 -15.40 -4.81 -17.46
C THR A 250 -16.14 -4.04 -18.56
N LEU A 251 -16.80 -2.92 -18.23
CA LEU A 251 -17.54 -2.13 -19.22
C LEU A 251 -18.63 -2.93 -19.98
N ASP A 252 -19.27 -3.90 -19.31
CA ASP A 252 -20.39 -4.69 -19.84
C ASP A 252 -21.73 -4.16 -19.24
N PRO A 253 -22.25 -2.99 -19.68
CA PRO A 253 -23.31 -2.27 -18.98
C PRO A 253 -24.65 -3.00 -18.93
N ALA A 254 -24.92 -3.90 -19.87
CA ALA A 254 -26.15 -4.69 -19.91
C ALA A 254 -26.13 -5.91 -18.98
N LEU A 255 -24.98 -6.25 -18.37
CA LEU A 255 -24.81 -7.50 -17.62
C LEU A 255 -25.68 -7.51 -16.35
N THR A 256 -26.58 -8.50 -16.26
CA THR A 256 -27.54 -8.65 -15.15
C THR A 256 -27.39 -9.96 -14.38
N THR A 257 -26.70 -10.96 -14.94
CA THR A 257 -26.58 -12.30 -14.33
C THR A 257 -25.26 -12.95 -14.70
N ILE A 258 -24.59 -13.53 -13.70
CA ILE A 258 -23.34 -14.28 -13.83
C ILE A 258 -23.59 -15.65 -13.16
N ASP A 259 -23.79 -16.70 -13.95
CA ASP A 259 -24.17 -18.04 -13.50
C ASP A 259 -22.93 -18.96 -13.50
N VAL A 260 -22.23 -18.99 -12.35
CA VAL A 260 -20.96 -19.72 -12.12
C VAL A 260 -21.00 -20.66 -10.88
N PRO A 261 -22.03 -21.51 -10.71
CA PRO A 261 -22.37 -22.21 -9.46
C PRO A 261 -21.35 -23.26 -8.98
N LYS A 262 -20.35 -23.60 -9.80
CA LYS A 262 -19.29 -24.56 -9.46
C LYS A 262 -17.93 -23.91 -9.28
N LEU A 263 -17.82 -22.58 -9.45
CA LEU A 263 -16.57 -21.85 -9.36
C LEU A 263 -16.06 -21.86 -7.92
N ARG A 264 -14.82 -22.30 -7.73
CA ARG A 264 -14.19 -22.46 -6.41
C ARG A 264 -12.98 -21.57 -6.19
N ARG A 265 -12.25 -21.25 -7.27
CA ARG A 265 -11.00 -20.51 -7.21
C ARG A 265 -10.85 -19.59 -8.41
N VAL A 266 -10.43 -18.35 -8.17
CA VAL A 266 -9.96 -17.43 -9.21
C VAL A 266 -8.59 -16.85 -8.82
N GLY A 267 -7.74 -16.57 -9.80
CA GLY A 267 -6.48 -15.86 -9.60
C GLY A 267 -6.67 -14.41 -9.16
N GLY A 268 -7.74 -13.76 -9.62
CA GLY A 268 -8.21 -12.45 -9.19
C GLY A 268 -9.65 -12.22 -9.64
N LEU A 269 -10.36 -11.25 -9.06
CA LEU A 269 -11.75 -10.95 -9.42
C LEU A 269 -11.93 -9.45 -9.69
N VAL A 270 -12.38 -9.10 -10.89
CA VAL A 270 -12.69 -7.72 -11.28
C VAL A 270 -14.10 -7.64 -11.83
N VAL A 271 -14.93 -6.80 -11.23
CA VAL A 271 -16.29 -6.46 -11.68
C VAL A 271 -16.40 -4.95 -11.76
N ASP A 272 -16.25 -4.40 -12.97
CA ASP A 272 -16.10 -2.96 -13.23
C ASP A 272 -17.10 -2.45 -14.27
N GLY A 273 -17.96 -1.51 -13.90
CA GLY A 273 -18.88 -0.89 -14.85
C GLY A 273 -19.98 -1.83 -15.39
N ALA A 274 -20.29 -2.93 -14.70
CA ALA A 274 -21.45 -3.76 -14.98
C ALA A 274 -22.73 -3.05 -14.48
N THR A 275 -23.11 -1.96 -15.15
CA THR A 275 -24.06 -0.97 -14.61
C THR A 275 -25.50 -1.47 -14.44
N ALA A 276 -25.88 -2.61 -15.02
CA ALA A 276 -27.15 -3.29 -14.76
C ALA A 276 -27.09 -4.39 -13.68
N LEU A 277 -25.90 -4.72 -13.15
CA LEU A 277 -25.70 -5.80 -12.20
C LEU A 277 -26.18 -5.40 -10.79
N ARG A 278 -27.20 -6.09 -10.28
CA ARG A 278 -27.86 -5.78 -8.99
C ARG A 278 -27.23 -6.45 -7.78
N ALA A 279 -26.54 -7.57 -8.00
CA ALA A 279 -25.89 -8.38 -6.98
C ALA A 279 -24.76 -9.20 -7.64
N LEU A 280 -23.73 -9.55 -6.87
CA LEU A 280 -22.57 -10.35 -7.35
C LEU A 280 -22.88 -11.84 -7.51
N GLY A 281 -24.03 -12.32 -7.01
CA GLY A 281 -24.42 -13.73 -7.06
C GLY A 281 -23.41 -14.64 -6.36
N GLU A 282 -23.09 -15.77 -6.98
CA GLU A 282 -22.17 -16.79 -6.49
C GLU A 282 -20.72 -16.28 -6.30
N LEU A 283 -20.33 -15.19 -6.99
CA LEU A 283 -19.02 -14.56 -6.83
C LEU A 283 -18.79 -14.01 -5.41
N ALA A 284 -19.86 -13.71 -4.67
CA ALA A 284 -19.79 -13.19 -3.31
C ALA A 284 -19.36 -14.24 -2.26
N ALA A 285 -19.43 -15.53 -2.60
CA ALA A 285 -19.20 -16.66 -1.69
C ALA A 285 -18.10 -17.62 -2.20
N LEU A 286 -17.15 -17.12 -3.01
CA LEU A 286 -16.06 -17.92 -3.54
C LEU A 286 -15.15 -18.48 -2.43
N PRO A 287 -14.81 -19.78 -2.44
CA PRO A 287 -13.87 -20.36 -1.48
C PRO A 287 -12.48 -19.69 -1.47
N GLU A 288 -11.94 -19.29 -2.63
CA GLU A 288 -10.60 -18.68 -2.74
C GLU A 288 -10.51 -17.66 -3.89
N VAL A 289 -9.98 -16.48 -3.58
CA VAL A 289 -9.38 -15.55 -4.55
C VAL A 289 -7.90 -15.42 -4.22
N ALA A 290 -7.02 -15.83 -5.13
CA ALA A 290 -5.58 -15.86 -4.86
C ALA A 290 -4.91 -14.46 -4.86
N GLY A 291 -5.47 -13.53 -5.63
CA GLY A 291 -5.02 -12.15 -5.80
C GLY A 291 -5.98 -11.14 -5.22
N ASP A 292 -6.17 -10.03 -5.95
CA ASP A 292 -7.01 -8.91 -5.55
C ASP A 292 -8.48 -9.09 -5.98
N VAL A 293 -9.38 -8.45 -5.24
CA VAL A 293 -10.81 -8.31 -5.59
C VAL A 293 -11.11 -6.83 -5.83
N ARG A 294 -11.64 -6.48 -7.01
CA ARG A 294 -12.02 -5.11 -7.37
C ARG A 294 -13.47 -5.05 -7.83
N ILE A 295 -14.30 -4.26 -7.14
CA ILE A 295 -15.72 -4.07 -7.42
C ILE A 295 -15.95 -2.57 -7.64
N SER A 296 -15.96 -2.13 -8.90
CA SER A 296 -15.93 -0.71 -9.26
C SER A 296 -17.10 -0.30 -10.17
N ASN A 297 -17.57 0.94 -10.05
CA ASN A 297 -18.50 1.58 -11.00
C ASN A 297 -19.81 0.82 -11.29
N ASN A 298 -20.24 -0.13 -10.42
CA ASN A 298 -21.44 -0.94 -10.65
C ASN A 298 -22.68 -0.14 -10.22
N ALA A 299 -23.17 0.68 -11.15
CA ALA A 299 -24.10 1.76 -10.86
C ALA A 299 -25.40 1.37 -10.12
N VAL A 300 -25.90 0.13 -10.24
CA VAL A 300 -27.13 -0.34 -9.56
C VAL A 300 -26.91 -1.42 -8.49
N LEU A 301 -25.65 -1.73 -8.15
CA LEU A 301 -25.30 -2.70 -7.11
C LEU A 301 -25.72 -2.16 -5.73
N GLY A 302 -26.71 -2.79 -5.10
CA GLY A 302 -27.36 -2.22 -3.90
C GLY A 302 -26.67 -2.52 -2.56
N SER A 303 -26.02 -3.67 -2.46
CA SER A 303 -25.32 -4.14 -1.26
C SER A 303 -24.25 -5.15 -1.64
N ILE A 304 -23.17 -5.20 -0.86
CA ILE A 304 -22.11 -6.20 -0.97
C ILE A 304 -22.05 -6.96 0.36
N ASP A 305 -22.19 -8.28 0.30
CA ASP A 305 -22.04 -9.21 1.43
C ASP A 305 -21.05 -10.29 0.97
N LEU A 306 -19.78 -10.15 1.35
CA LEU A 306 -18.72 -11.09 0.95
C LEU A 306 -18.46 -12.10 2.05
N THR A 307 -18.62 -13.38 1.69
CA THR A 307 -18.32 -14.56 2.51
C THR A 307 -17.18 -15.38 1.89
N ILE A 308 -16.31 -14.71 1.12
CA ILE A 308 -15.18 -15.31 0.42
C ILE A 308 -14.23 -15.98 1.42
N GLY A 309 -13.86 -17.23 1.18
CA GLY A 309 -13.11 -18.04 2.16
C GLY A 309 -11.65 -17.63 2.34
N ARG A 310 -11.06 -16.94 1.35
CA ARG A 310 -9.73 -16.31 1.43
C ARG A 310 -9.58 -15.29 0.30
N ILE A 311 -9.06 -14.10 0.60
CA ILE A 311 -8.52 -13.16 -0.39
C ILE A 311 -7.01 -13.09 -0.16
N GLY A 312 -6.22 -13.42 -1.18
CA GLY A 312 -4.76 -13.51 -1.05
C GLY A 312 -4.03 -12.17 -1.11
N ARG A 313 -4.68 -11.12 -1.63
CA ARG A 313 -4.19 -9.74 -1.62
C ARG A 313 -5.28 -8.78 -1.12
N GLY A 314 -5.56 -7.67 -1.81
CA GLY A 314 -6.46 -6.62 -1.35
C GLY A 314 -7.92 -6.75 -1.82
N LEU A 315 -8.76 -5.88 -1.27
CA LEU A 315 -10.15 -5.67 -1.69
C LEU A 315 -10.40 -4.16 -1.93
N THR A 316 -10.80 -3.81 -3.15
CA THR A 316 -11.13 -2.42 -3.55
C THR A 316 -12.59 -2.33 -3.97
N ILE A 317 -13.36 -1.43 -3.34
CA ILE A 317 -14.77 -1.13 -3.65
C ILE A 317 -14.91 0.37 -3.92
N ASP A 318 -15.04 0.75 -5.19
CA ASP A 318 -15.01 2.16 -5.61
C ASP A 318 -16.15 2.57 -6.57
N GLY A 319 -16.71 3.77 -6.39
CA GLY A 319 -17.63 4.36 -7.39
C GLY A 319 -19.00 3.67 -7.54
N ASN A 320 -19.42 2.78 -6.63
CA ASN A 320 -20.68 2.05 -6.75
C ASN A 320 -21.86 2.94 -6.27
N ALA A 321 -22.44 3.69 -7.21
CA ALA A 321 -23.36 4.81 -6.95
C ALA A 321 -24.64 4.47 -6.14
N GLN A 322 -25.09 3.21 -6.13
CA GLN A 322 -26.28 2.75 -5.38
C GLN A 322 -25.95 1.82 -4.21
N LEU A 323 -24.67 1.59 -3.93
CA LEU A 323 -24.25 0.73 -2.83
C LEU A 323 -24.65 1.35 -1.49
N THR A 324 -25.42 0.63 -0.68
CA THR A 324 -25.94 1.13 0.62
C THR A 324 -25.26 0.50 1.83
N GLY A 325 -24.66 -0.67 1.68
CA GLY A 325 -23.98 -1.39 2.76
C GLY A 325 -22.94 -2.37 2.23
N VAL A 326 -21.83 -2.49 2.97
CA VAL A 326 -20.77 -3.48 2.75
C VAL A 326 -20.61 -4.29 4.03
N VAL A 327 -20.76 -5.61 3.91
CA VAL A 327 -20.50 -6.59 4.98
C VAL A 327 -19.41 -7.55 4.47
N LEU A 328 -18.36 -7.73 5.27
CA LEU A 328 -17.19 -8.55 4.93
C LEU A 328 -17.00 -9.64 5.98
N ALA A 329 -17.73 -10.74 5.82
CA ALA A 329 -17.73 -11.89 6.71
C ALA A 329 -16.67 -12.93 6.29
N LEU A 330 -15.42 -12.48 6.21
CA LEU A 330 -14.28 -13.26 5.70
C LEU A 330 -13.52 -13.98 6.84
N PRO A 331 -13.04 -15.22 6.68
CA PRO A 331 -12.16 -15.87 7.63
C PRO A 331 -10.67 -15.67 7.28
N GLY A 332 -9.81 -15.58 8.30
CA GLY A 332 -8.36 -15.58 8.12
C GLY A 332 -7.78 -14.19 7.79
N THR A 333 -7.00 -14.08 6.73
CA THR A 333 -6.23 -12.88 6.38
C THR A 333 -6.84 -12.09 5.23
N LEU A 334 -6.84 -10.76 5.33
CA LEU A 334 -7.13 -9.84 4.22
C LEU A 334 -5.93 -8.90 4.04
N GLY A 335 -5.57 -8.57 2.80
CA GLY A 335 -4.58 -7.52 2.53
C GLY A 335 -5.16 -6.11 2.76
N ALA A 336 -4.73 -5.15 1.96
CA ALA A 336 -5.29 -3.79 2.03
C ALA A 336 -6.80 -3.77 1.69
N LEU A 337 -7.58 -3.02 2.44
CA LEU A 337 -8.99 -2.77 2.20
C LEU A 337 -9.19 -1.31 1.77
N GLN A 338 -9.73 -1.08 0.58
CA GLN A 338 -9.97 0.26 0.04
C GLN A 338 -11.45 0.42 -0.31
N ILE A 339 -12.13 1.38 0.32
CA ILE A 339 -13.55 1.67 0.06
C ILE A 339 -13.71 3.16 -0.20
N ALA A 340 -13.90 3.53 -1.46
CA ALA A 340 -13.89 4.91 -1.91
C ALA A 340 -15.11 5.29 -2.75
N SER A 341 -15.47 6.57 -2.76
CA SER A 341 -16.39 7.13 -3.77
C SER A 341 -17.77 6.45 -3.89
N ASN A 342 -18.28 5.81 -2.82
CA ASN A 342 -19.60 5.18 -2.82
C ASN A 342 -20.63 6.13 -2.16
N PRO A 343 -21.30 7.04 -2.91
CA PRO A 343 -22.04 8.17 -2.34
C PRO A 343 -23.30 7.80 -1.54
N ARG A 344 -23.78 6.56 -1.65
CA ARG A 344 -24.95 6.05 -0.90
C ARG A 344 -24.59 5.04 0.19
N LEU A 345 -23.31 4.71 0.35
CA LEU A 345 -22.87 3.72 1.32
C LEU A 345 -23.12 4.26 2.72
N ALA A 346 -24.01 3.63 3.49
CA ALA A 346 -24.37 4.08 4.82
C ALA A 346 -23.61 3.35 5.94
N ARG A 347 -23.17 2.10 5.68
CA ARG A 347 -22.53 1.23 6.68
C ARG A 347 -21.45 0.35 6.08
N LEU A 348 -20.35 0.23 6.81
CA LEU A 348 -19.26 -0.72 6.57
C LEU A 348 -19.09 -1.60 7.80
N GLU A 349 -19.23 -2.91 7.64
CA GLU A 349 -19.04 -3.91 8.69
C GLU A 349 -18.01 -4.94 8.22
N LEU A 350 -16.82 -4.94 8.86
CA LEU A 350 -15.72 -5.85 8.61
C LEU A 350 -15.60 -6.84 9.78
N GLY A 351 -15.67 -8.14 9.49
CA GLY A 351 -15.66 -9.19 10.51
C GLY A 351 -16.97 -9.31 11.28
N GLY A 352 -16.94 -10.08 12.37
CA GLY A 352 -18.07 -10.23 13.29
C GLY A 352 -18.15 -11.60 13.95
N ALA A 353 -19.20 -11.84 14.75
CA ALA A 353 -19.32 -13.05 15.56
C ALA A 353 -19.34 -14.39 14.78
N ALA A 354 -19.60 -14.35 13.46
CA ALA A 354 -19.63 -15.51 12.58
C ALA A 354 -18.30 -15.76 11.82
N SER A 355 -17.41 -14.78 11.74
CA SER A 355 -16.22 -14.82 10.89
C SER A 355 -15.05 -14.05 11.52
N ARG A 356 -13.97 -14.76 11.85
CA ARG A 356 -12.80 -14.18 12.52
C ARG A 356 -11.70 -13.85 11.50
N LEU A 357 -11.44 -12.56 11.33
CA LEU A 357 -10.24 -12.06 10.68
C LEU A 357 -9.07 -12.04 11.68
N THR A 358 -7.94 -12.63 11.30
CA THR A 358 -6.73 -12.65 12.11
C THR A 358 -5.84 -11.45 11.83
N GLU A 359 -5.74 -11.06 10.57
CA GLU A 359 -4.87 -9.97 10.10
C GLU A 359 -5.56 -9.26 8.94
N VAL A 360 -5.59 -7.94 9.00
CA VAL A 360 -6.08 -7.07 7.93
C VAL A 360 -5.02 -6.02 7.65
N GLY A 361 -4.62 -5.88 6.39
CA GLY A 361 -3.71 -4.82 5.93
C GLY A 361 -4.32 -3.42 6.05
N GLY A 362 -3.65 -2.41 5.49
CA GLY A 362 -4.10 -1.02 5.56
C GLY A 362 -5.57 -0.82 5.14
N VAL A 363 -6.40 -0.31 6.06
CA VAL A 363 -7.81 -0.01 5.83
C VAL A 363 -7.96 1.46 5.46
N THR A 364 -8.30 1.74 4.20
CA THR A 364 -8.55 3.08 3.66
C THR A 364 -10.02 3.26 3.29
N VAL A 365 -10.69 4.24 3.89
CA VAL A 365 -12.12 4.55 3.63
C VAL A 365 -12.27 6.04 3.31
N SER A 366 -12.58 6.38 2.05
CA SER A 366 -12.55 7.78 1.61
C SER A 366 -13.74 8.25 0.77
N SER A 367 -14.18 9.49 0.97
CA SER A 367 -15.16 10.16 0.09
C SER A 367 -16.53 9.46 -0.02
N ASN A 368 -16.96 8.72 1.01
CA ASN A 368 -18.27 8.07 1.05
C ASN A 368 -19.29 9.00 1.74
N ALA A 369 -19.94 9.85 0.94
CA ALA A 369 -20.72 10.99 1.44
C ALA A 369 -21.87 10.65 2.42
N ALA A 370 -22.44 9.45 2.34
CA ALA A 370 -23.55 8.99 3.19
C ALA A 370 -23.13 8.02 4.31
N LEU A 371 -21.83 7.76 4.49
CA LEU A 371 -21.33 6.73 5.42
C LEU A 371 -21.50 7.19 6.86
N GLU A 372 -22.44 6.58 7.58
CA GLU A 372 -22.78 6.92 8.96
C GLU A 372 -21.90 6.16 9.96
N ARG A 373 -21.60 4.89 9.69
CA ARG A 373 -20.96 3.95 10.64
C ARG A 373 -19.95 3.02 9.99
N ILE A 374 -18.80 2.87 10.65
CA ILE A 374 -17.75 1.89 10.35
C ILE A 374 -17.56 0.98 11.57
N ALA A 375 -17.62 -0.33 11.37
CA ALA A 375 -17.23 -1.34 12.35
C ALA A 375 -16.09 -2.20 11.78
N LEU A 376 -14.94 -2.22 12.45
CA LEU A 376 -13.76 -3.01 12.09
C LEU A 376 -13.51 -4.06 13.19
N ASP A 377 -13.63 -5.35 12.88
CA ASP A 377 -13.34 -6.45 13.81
C ASP A 377 -12.31 -7.43 13.23
N ALA A 378 -11.09 -7.38 13.73
CA ALA A 378 -9.97 -8.24 13.36
C ALA A 378 -8.96 -8.35 14.51
N ASP A 379 -8.27 -9.49 14.66
CA ASP A 379 -7.29 -9.64 15.75
C ASP A 379 -6.14 -8.63 15.65
N GLU A 380 -5.68 -8.29 14.43
CA GLU A 380 -4.66 -7.27 14.15
C GLU A 380 -4.99 -6.46 12.89
N LEU A 381 -4.74 -5.15 12.93
CA LEU A 381 -4.95 -4.19 11.84
C LEU A 381 -3.62 -3.47 11.53
N GLU A 382 -3.18 -3.45 10.27
CA GLU A 382 -1.92 -2.79 9.88
C GLU A 382 -2.00 -1.26 10.11
N ALA A 383 -2.93 -0.58 9.44
CA ALA A 383 -3.14 0.87 9.52
C ALA A 383 -4.62 1.22 9.27
N ILE A 384 -5.06 2.39 9.72
CA ILE A 384 -6.44 2.89 9.53
C ILE A 384 -6.39 4.32 8.99
N VAL A 385 -6.95 4.55 7.81
CA VAL A 385 -6.98 5.85 7.13
C VAL A 385 -8.42 6.16 6.69
N ILE A 386 -9.08 7.13 7.33
CA ILE A 386 -10.49 7.45 7.07
C ILE A 386 -10.62 8.93 6.76
N LEU A 387 -10.96 9.25 5.51
CA LEU A 387 -10.83 10.59 4.92
C LEU A 387 -12.14 11.07 4.26
N ASP A 388 -12.55 12.31 4.49
CA ASP A 388 -13.61 12.97 3.72
C ASP A 388 -14.97 12.21 3.71
N ASN A 389 -15.37 11.60 4.84
CA ASN A 389 -16.68 10.98 5.01
C ASN A 389 -17.58 11.88 5.90
N PRO A 390 -18.26 12.90 5.34
CA PRO A 390 -18.89 13.97 6.12
C PRO A 390 -20.11 13.54 6.96
N ALA A 391 -20.76 12.43 6.62
CA ALA A 391 -21.87 11.87 7.40
C ALA A 391 -21.41 10.94 8.55
N LEU A 392 -20.11 10.66 8.67
CA LEU A 392 -19.58 9.66 9.59
C LEU A 392 -19.75 10.10 11.05
N ALA A 393 -20.47 9.29 11.82
CA ALA A 393 -20.84 9.57 13.20
C ALA A 393 -20.30 8.52 14.20
N GLU A 394 -19.93 7.32 13.72
CA GLU A 394 -19.41 6.24 14.56
C GLU A 394 -18.30 5.45 13.86
N ILE A 395 -17.18 5.26 14.56
CA ILE A 395 -16.11 4.32 14.18
C ILE A 395 -15.88 3.41 15.39
N ALA A 396 -16.17 2.11 15.23
CA ALA A 396 -15.90 1.09 16.24
C ALA A 396 -14.76 0.17 15.75
N VAL A 397 -13.66 0.13 16.50
CA VAL A 397 -12.49 -0.71 16.21
C VAL A 397 -12.36 -1.77 17.31
N SER A 398 -12.56 -3.03 16.96
CA SER A 398 -12.42 -4.20 17.82
C SER A 398 -11.18 -4.98 17.40
N SER A 399 -10.11 -4.87 18.18
CA SER A 399 -8.82 -5.46 17.82
C SER A 399 -7.89 -5.64 19.02
N THR A 400 -6.78 -6.36 18.82
CA THR A 400 -5.69 -6.45 19.79
C THR A 400 -4.81 -5.19 19.72
N ARG A 401 -4.51 -4.72 18.49
CA ARG A 401 -3.69 -3.53 18.23
C ARG A 401 -3.85 -3.02 16.80
N VAL A 402 -3.45 -1.77 16.58
CA VAL A 402 -3.09 -1.26 15.24
C VAL A 402 -1.55 -1.22 15.15
N VAL A 403 -0.97 -1.72 14.06
CA VAL A 403 0.50 -1.86 13.93
C VAL A 403 1.19 -0.54 13.66
N ASP A 404 0.63 0.29 12.79
CA ASP A 404 1.19 1.56 12.34
C ASP A 404 0.19 2.71 12.61
N ASP A 405 0.00 3.63 11.66
CA ASP A 405 -0.74 4.88 11.88
C ASP A 405 -2.28 4.72 11.86
N VAL A 406 -2.96 5.58 12.65
CA VAL A 406 -4.40 5.83 12.60
C VAL A 406 -4.63 7.31 12.23
N LEU A 407 -5.19 7.56 11.05
CA LEU A 407 -5.43 8.89 10.49
C LEU A 407 -6.93 9.10 10.20
N LEU A 408 -7.52 10.10 10.87
CA LEU A 408 -8.88 10.58 10.63
C LEU A 408 -8.82 12.05 10.18
N ASN A 409 -9.41 12.39 9.03
CA ASN A 409 -9.51 13.78 8.56
C ASN A 409 -10.77 14.00 7.70
N GLY A 410 -11.34 15.21 7.68
CA GLY A 410 -12.49 15.54 6.81
C GLY A 410 -13.80 14.80 7.11
N ASN A 411 -13.93 14.13 8.26
CA ASN A 411 -15.10 13.35 8.63
C ASN A 411 -16.16 14.18 9.40
N GLY A 412 -17.33 13.59 9.66
CA GLY A 412 -18.42 14.19 10.45
C GLY A 412 -18.16 14.26 11.97
N ASP A 413 -19.23 14.49 12.76
CA ASP A 413 -19.18 14.48 14.24
C ASP A 413 -18.97 13.03 14.78
N VAL A 414 -17.75 12.51 14.59
CA VAL A 414 -17.38 11.11 14.88
C VAL A 414 -17.28 10.84 16.38
N ARG A 415 -17.86 9.72 16.80
CA ARG A 415 -17.49 8.98 18.03
C ARG A 415 -16.55 7.85 17.67
N LEU A 416 -15.32 7.89 18.17
CA LEU A 416 -14.29 6.88 17.97
C LEU A 416 -14.22 5.96 19.19
N ALA A 417 -14.42 4.67 19.00
CA ALA A 417 -14.45 3.67 20.06
C ALA A 417 -13.47 2.52 19.81
N PHE A 418 -12.52 2.34 20.73
CA PHE A 418 -11.58 1.22 20.73
C PHE A 418 -11.99 0.13 21.73
N SER A 419 -12.20 -1.08 21.20
CA SER A 419 -12.54 -2.29 21.94
C SER A 419 -11.31 -3.21 21.94
N ALA A 420 -10.56 -3.21 23.04
CA ALA A 420 -9.35 -4.01 23.17
C ALA A 420 -9.71 -5.48 23.41
N ARG A 421 -9.22 -6.36 22.52
CA ARG A 421 -9.22 -7.82 22.72
C ARG A 421 -8.10 -8.25 23.69
N ALA A 422 -7.05 -7.43 23.83
CA ALA A 422 -5.97 -7.62 24.78
C ALA A 422 -6.42 -7.36 26.25
N PRO A 423 -5.83 -8.05 27.24
CA PRO A 423 -6.21 -7.91 28.64
C PRO A 423 -5.73 -6.60 29.30
N ASP A 424 -4.74 -5.91 28.73
CA ASP A 424 -4.02 -4.84 29.43
C ASP A 424 -4.29 -3.45 28.81
N ALA A 425 -4.03 -3.27 27.52
CA ALA A 425 -4.14 -1.99 26.80
C ALA A 425 -4.55 -2.20 25.34
N PHE A 426 -5.08 -1.15 24.69
CA PHE A 426 -5.11 -1.04 23.23
C PHE A 426 -3.86 -0.27 22.79
N THR A 427 -3.08 -0.82 21.85
CA THR A 427 -1.87 -0.14 21.35
C THR A 427 -2.02 0.27 19.89
N ILE A 428 -1.61 1.51 19.59
CA ILE A 428 -1.34 2.00 18.24
C ILE A 428 0.18 2.08 18.11
N GLY A 429 0.77 1.24 17.25
CA GLY A 429 2.23 1.15 17.09
C GLY A 429 2.85 2.30 16.32
N GLY A 430 2.06 2.97 15.47
CA GLY A 430 2.40 4.24 14.85
C GLY A 430 1.82 5.44 15.61
N SER A 431 1.31 6.39 14.84
CA SER A 431 0.82 7.71 15.23
C SER A 431 -0.70 7.75 15.23
N LEU A 432 -1.30 8.51 16.15
CA LEU A 432 -2.74 8.83 16.13
C LEU A 432 -2.92 10.27 15.64
N ARG A 433 -3.51 10.47 14.47
CA ARG A 433 -3.80 11.81 13.92
C ARG A 433 -5.30 11.95 13.70
N VAL A 434 -5.93 12.79 14.52
CA VAL A 434 -7.37 13.06 14.51
C VAL A 434 -7.59 14.53 14.18
N SER A 435 -8.17 14.80 13.01
CA SER A 435 -8.49 16.13 12.51
C SER A 435 -9.98 16.23 12.14
N GLY A 436 -10.59 17.36 12.48
CA GLY A 436 -12.01 17.60 12.26
C GLY A 436 -12.89 17.24 13.48
N PRO A 437 -14.23 17.34 13.36
CA PRO A 437 -15.17 17.52 14.47
C PRO A 437 -15.44 16.27 15.33
N VAL A 438 -14.42 15.48 15.67
CA VAL A 438 -14.55 14.33 16.59
C VAL A 438 -15.08 14.78 17.95
N VAL A 439 -16.20 14.19 18.37
CA VAL A 439 -16.95 14.54 19.59
C VAL A 439 -16.62 13.63 20.78
N GLU A 440 -16.10 12.44 20.52
CA GLU A 440 -15.76 11.45 21.55
C GLU A 440 -14.61 10.56 21.06
N ILE A 441 -13.62 10.35 21.90
CA ILE A 441 -12.67 9.24 21.80
C ILE A 441 -12.84 8.43 23.09
N ARG A 442 -13.10 7.13 22.98
CA ARG A 442 -13.17 6.22 24.13
C ARG A 442 -12.42 4.94 23.85
N SER A 443 -11.84 4.35 24.89
CA SER A 443 -11.29 3.01 24.83
C SER A 443 -11.74 2.19 26.04
N THR A 444 -12.02 0.91 25.80
CA THR A 444 -12.39 -0.07 26.83
C THR A 444 -11.22 -0.44 27.77
N ARG A 445 -10.00 -0.13 27.35
CA ARG A 445 -8.72 -0.32 28.08
C ARG A 445 -7.83 0.91 27.84
N PRO A 446 -6.78 1.15 28.65
CA PRO A 446 -5.81 2.21 28.37
C PRO A 446 -5.37 2.23 26.90
N LEU A 447 -5.46 3.39 26.25
CA LEU A 447 -5.05 3.57 24.85
C LEU A 447 -3.64 4.16 24.82
N ILE A 448 -2.70 3.40 24.26
CA ILE A 448 -1.28 3.77 24.18
C ILE A 448 -0.95 4.05 22.71
N VAL A 449 -0.39 5.24 22.44
CA VAL A 449 0.12 5.64 21.13
C VAL A 449 1.65 5.66 21.21
N ASN A 450 2.31 4.81 20.42
CA ASN A 450 3.76 4.63 20.52
C ASN A 450 4.55 5.76 19.85
N ARG A 451 4.00 6.42 18.82
CA ARG A 451 4.57 7.62 18.19
C ARG A 451 3.75 8.86 18.54
N ASP A 452 3.52 9.76 17.59
CA ASP A 452 2.87 11.05 17.81
C ASP A 452 1.36 10.92 18.00
N CYS A 453 0.80 11.81 18.82
CA CYS A 453 -0.64 12.00 18.95
C CYS A 453 -0.98 13.44 18.55
N THR A 454 -1.78 13.62 17.50
CA THR A 454 -2.27 14.93 17.04
C THR A 454 -3.79 14.96 17.14
N ILE A 455 -4.31 15.88 17.96
CA ILE A 455 -5.74 16.16 18.12
C ILE A 455 -5.97 17.60 17.68
N ASP A 456 -6.47 17.76 16.45
CA ASP A 456 -6.60 19.05 15.77
C ASP A 456 -8.06 19.37 15.39
N ARG A 457 -8.51 20.58 15.74
CA ARG A 457 -9.84 21.11 15.37
C ARG A 457 -11.02 20.21 15.75
N THR A 458 -10.90 19.48 16.87
CA THR A 458 -11.94 18.56 17.34
C THR A 458 -13.02 19.26 18.18
N HIS A 459 -14.11 18.52 18.42
CA HIS A 459 -15.22 18.93 19.29
C HIS A 459 -15.13 18.31 20.70
N LEU A 460 -14.01 17.68 21.06
CA LEU A 460 -13.76 17.15 22.40
C LEU A 460 -13.85 18.24 23.47
N THR A 461 -14.48 17.91 24.60
CA THR A 461 -14.58 18.82 25.76
C THR A 461 -13.51 18.58 26.81
N ALA A 462 -12.96 17.37 26.86
CA ALA A 462 -11.88 16.97 27.76
C ALA A 462 -10.89 16.04 27.02
N PHE A 463 -9.63 16.05 27.44
CA PHE A 463 -8.60 15.13 26.95
C PHE A 463 -7.76 14.61 28.11
N GLY A 464 -7.72 13.30 28.30
CA GLY A 464 -7.13 12.66 29.47
C GLY A 464 -6.89 11.17 29.26
N PRO A 465 -6.48 10.44 30.31
CA PRO A 465 -6.22 9.01 30.26
C PRO A 465 -7.37 8.13 29.75
N GLY A 466 -8.63 8.60 29.83
CA GLY A 466 -9.81 7.95 29.27
C GLY A 466 -9.93 8.05 27.74
N GLN A 467 -9.29 9.04 27.11
CA GLN A 467 -9.13 9.16 25.67
C GLN A 467 -7.82 8.50 25.23
N VAL A 468 -6.68 8.97 25.75
CA VAL A 468 -5.33 8.48 25.44
C VAL A 468 -4.53 8.47 26.73
N SER A 469 -4.03 7.30 27.12
CA SER A 469 -3.37 7.07 28.41
C SER A 469 -1.87 7.36 28.39
N GLN A 470 -1.23 7.21 27.23
CA GLN A 470 0.20 7.46 27.05
C GLN A 470 0.52 7.80 25.58
N VAL A 471 1.44 8.74 25.37
CA VAL A 471 1.98 9.12 24.06
C VAL A 471 3.51 9.02 24.10
N GLY A 472 4.08 8.12 23.30
CA GLY A 472 5.54 7.92 23.21
C GLY A 472 6.27 9.00 22.42
N GLY A 473 5.61 9.62 21.43
CA GLY A 473 6.14 10.69 20.59
C GLY A 473 5.73 12.09 21.04
N ALA A 474 5.43 12.96 20.08
CA ALA A 474 4.93 14.31 20.33
C ALA A 474 3.40 14.31 20.55
N LEU A 475 2.93 15.06 21.56
CA LEU A 475 1.50 15.36 21.75
C LEU A 475 1.20 16.77 21.22
N VAL A 476 0.28 16.87 20.26
CA VAL A 476 -0.16 18.13 19.64
C VAL A 476 -1.67 18.29 19.84
N LEU A 477 -2.06 19.27 20.65
CA LEU A 477 -3.44 19.68 20.90
C LEU A 477 -3.66 21.06 20.25
N SER A 478 -4.26 21.08 19.06
CA SER A 478 -4.36 22.27 18.20
C SER A 478 -5.81 22.67 17.90
N GLY A 479 -6.18 23.91 18.16
CA GLY A 479 -7.44 24.49 17.66
C GLY A 479 -8.74 23.83 18.18
N ASN A 480 -8.68 23.10 19.30
CA ASN A 480 -9.84 22.43 19.88
C ASN A 480 -10.70 23.45 20.63
N SER A 481 -11.66 24.04 19.92
CA SER A 481 -12.45 25.18 20.40
C SER A 481 -13.44 24.87 21.53
N ARG A 482 -13.62 23.59 21.88
CA ARG A 482 -14.48 23.12 22.97
C ARG A 482 -13.73 22.49 24.14
N LEU A 483 -12.41 22.34 24.04
CA LEU A 483 -11.59 21.68 25.07
C LEU A 483 -11.45 22.59 26.30
N VAL A 484 -12.04 22.18 27.42
CA VAL A 484 -12.03 22.96 28.68
C VAL A 484 -10.98 22.45 29.66
N ASP A 485 -10.88 21.11 29.75
CA ASP A 485 -10.08 20.39 30.74
C ASP A 485 -9.09 19.43 30.05
N ILE A 486 -7.87 19.37 30.58
CA ILE A 486 -6.89 18.34 30.25
C ILE A 486 -6.48 17.62 31.54
N GLU A 487 -6.62 16.31 31.56
CA GLU A 487 -6.10 15.47 32.65
C GLU A 487 -4.68 14.99 32.34
N THR A 488 -3.94 14.67 33.39
CA THR A 488 -2.53 14.25 33.33
C THR A 488 -2.31 13.03 32.43
N ILE A 489 -1.53 13.20 31.35
CA ILE A 489 -1.10 12.13 30.42
C ILE A 489 0.43 12.09 30.36
N ALA A 490 1.01 10.89 30.28
CA ALA A 490 2.45 10.70 30.05
C ALA A 490 2.82 11.00 28.58
N VAL A 491 3.73 11.95 28.35
CA VAL A 491 4.22 12.40 27.03
C VAL A 491 5.74 12.20 26.93
N GLY A 492 6.21 11.64 25.82
CA GLY A 492 7.61 11.24 25.64
C GLY A 492 8.56 12.29 25.02
N LEU A 493 8.17 12.98 23.95
CA LEU A 493 9.10 13.83 23.17
C LEU A 493 8.82 15.33 23.24
N SER A 494 7.62 15.77 22.83
CA SER A 494 7.23 17.19 22.76
C SER A 494 5.78 17.36 23.19
N LEU A 495 5.44 18.52 23.75
CA LEU A 495 4.07 18.94 24.04
C LEU A 495 3.78 20.27 23.35
N VAL A 496 2.78 20.28 22.47
CA VAL A 496 2.30 21.47 21.75
C VAL A 496 0.82 21.67 22.06
N VAL A 497 0.48 22.72 22.80
CA VAL A 497 -0.90 23.09 23.12
C VAL A 497 -1.17 24.48 22.55
N GLN A 498 -1.85 24.54 21.41
CA GLN A 498 -2.07 25.80 20.69
C GLN A 498 -3.52 26.07 20.27
N ARG A 499 -3.96 27.33 20.36
CA ARG A 499 -5.28 27.79 19.87
C ARG A 499 -6.49 27.10 20.52
N ASN A 500 -6.35 26.57 21.73
CA ASN A 500 -7.46 25.96 22.48
C ASN A 500 -8.14 27.06 23.32
N HIS A 501 -9.00 27.85 22.67
CA HIS A 501 -9.49 29.12 23.20
C HIS A 501 -10.36 29.00 24.47
N THR A 502 -10.93 27.83 24.74
CA THR A 502 -11.76 27.51 25.92
C THR A 502 -11.02 26.77 27.03
N LEU A 503 -9.75 26.41 26.81
CA LEU A 503 -8.93 25.71 27.78
C LEU A 503 -8.64 26.64 28.97
N THR A 504 -8.95 26.20 30.19
CA THR A 504 -8.76 27.02 31.40
C THR A 504 -7.58 26.56 32.25
N HIS A 505 -7.30 25.26 32.25
CA HIS A 505 -6.24 24.63 33.03
C HIS A 505 -5.47 23.67 32.16
N LEU A 506 -4.16 23.59 32.38
CA LEU A 506 -3.26 22.64 31.75
C LEU A 506 -2.46 21.96 32.85
N ASP A 507 -2.58 20.64 32.97
CA ASP A 507 -1.89 19.81 33.96
C ASP A 507 -1.27 18.59 33.26
N PHE A 508 0.05 18.53 33.24
CA PHE A 508 0.82 17.39 32.72
C PHE A 508 1.87 16.95 33.74
N THR A 509 2.12 15.64 33.77
CA THR A 509 3.23 15.03 34.51
C THR A 509 4.16 14.37 33.50
N PHE A 510 5.43 14.71 33.59
CA PHE A 510 6.49 14.19 32.73
C PHE A 510 7.30 13.14 33.47
N GLY A 511 8.06 12.34 32.71
CA GLY A 511 9.27 11.73 33.26
C GLY A 511 10.37 12.78 33.44
N GLU A 512 11.59 12.37 33.75
CA GLU A 512 12.70 13.28 34.05
C GLU A 512 12.99 14.30 32.93
N GLN A 513 12.84 13.92 31.64
CA GLN A 513 13.32 14.72 30.51
C GLN A 513 12.34 14.73 29.33
N LEU A 514 12.09 15.92 28.79
CA LEU A 514 11.37 16.15 27.53
C LEU A 514 12.39 16.37 26.40
N HIS A 515 12.35 15.54 25.36
CA HIS A 515 13.34 15.51 24.27
C HIS A 515 12.94 16.37 23.05
N GLY A 516 12.41 17.56 23.31
CA GLY A 516 11.86 18.40 22.25
C GLY A 516 11.24 19.71 22.74
N GLU A 517 10.11 20.06 22.14
CA GLU A 517 9.44 21.35 22.32
C GLU A 517 8.38 21.28 23.41
N LEU A 518 8.34 22.30 24.28
CA LEU A 518 7.19 22.63 25.11
C LEU A 518 6.61 23.96 24.62
N LEU A 519 5.54 23.91 23.83
CA LEU A 519 4.86 25.08 23.26
C LEU A 519 3.44 25.22 23.82
N VAL A 520 3.15 26.37 24.43
CA VAL A 520 1.81 26.76 24.86
C VAL A 520 1.48 28.12 24.25
N GLU A 521 0.71 28.13 23.16
CA GLU A 521 0.49 29.31 22.31
C GLU A 521 -0.99 29.63 22.03
N ASP A 522 -1.38 30.90 22.02
CA ASP A 522 -2.73 31.35 21.60
C ASP A 522 -3.89 30.73 22.44
N ASN A 523 -3.68 30.32 23.70
CA ASN A 523 -4.75 29.76 24.55
C ASN A 523 -5.39 30.86 25.40
N ALA A 524 -6.34 31.59 24.79
CA ALA A 524 -6.88 32.85 25.32
C ALA A 524 -7.43 32.79 26.77
N SER A 525 -8.07 31.68 27.16
CA SER A 525 -8.72 31.50 28.47
C SER A 525 -7.87 30.73 29.49
N LEU A 526 -6.64 30.34 29.14
CA LEU A 526 -5.78 29.54 30.01
C LEU A 526 -5.36 30.36 31.23
N GLU A 527 -5.70 29.93 32.44
CA GLU A 527 -5.38 30.63 33.69
C GLU A 527 -4.17 30.02 34.42
N ILE A 528 -4.01 28.70 34.35
CA ILE A 528 -2.97 27.94 35.06
C ILE A 528 -2.34 26.91 34.12
N ALA A 529 -1.01 26.88 34.06
CA ALA A 529 -0.24 25.84 33.40
C ALA A 529 0.69 25.15 34.40
N ARG A 530 0.62 23.82 34.49
CA ARG A 530 1.39 22.99 35.42
C ARG A 530 2.08 21.84 34.68
N PHE A 531 3.37 21.69 34.96
CA PHE A 531 4.22 20.66 34.37
C PHE A 531 5.04 20.00 35.50
N ASP A 532 4.45 19.01 36.15
CA ASP A 532 5.07 18.29 37.27
C ASP A 532 6.08 17.25 36.76
N GLY A 533 7.16 17.03 37.51
CA GLY A 533 8.17 16.02 37.21
C GLY A 533 9.14 16.38 36.08
N LEU A 534 8.94 17.53 35.42
CA LEU A 534 9.80 17.99 34.34
C LEU A 534 11.11 18.59 34.89
N HIS A 535 12.18 17.79 34.91
CA HIS A 535 13.51 18.27 35.33
C HIS A 535 14.29 18.92 34.18
N ARG A 536 14.20 18.37 32.96
CA ARG A 536 15.01 18.81 31.82
C ARG A 536 14.20 18.95 30.53
N VAL A 537 14.44 20.03 29.77
CA VAL A 537 13.95 20.18 28.39
C VAL A 537 15.14 20.26 27.43
N VAL A 538 15.30 19.23 26.60
CA VAL A 538 16.31 19.19 25.52
C VAL A 538 15.71 19.81 24.26
N GLY A 539 15.50 21.13 24.31
CA GLY A 539 14.81 21.89 23.28
C GLY A 539 14.33 23.23 23.79
N TYR A 540 13.21 23.72 23.24
CA TYR A 540 12.68 25.06 23.52
C TYR A 540 11.46 24.98 24.44
N VAL A 541 11.33 25.96 25.34
CA VAL A 541 10.11 26.19 26.12
C VAL A 541 9.55 27.55 25.71
N THR A 542 8.38 27.56 25.08
CA THR A 542 7.71 28.77 24.63
C THR A 542 6.28 28.83 25.17
N ILE A 543 6.01 29.84 26.00
CA ILE A 543 4.68 30.16 26.52
C ILE A 543 4.35 31.56 26.02
N ASP A 544 3.54 31.65 24.96
CA ASP A 544 3.29 32.89 24.21
C ASP A 544 1.80 33.14 23.96
N ARG A 545 1.35 34.40 24.04
CA ARG A 545 -0.05 34.79 23.74
C ARG A 545 -1.11 34.04 24.56
N ASN A 546 -0.85 33.83 25.85
CA ASN A 546 -1.85 33.33 26.81
C ASN A 546 -2.26 34.48 27.76
N PRO A 547 -3.11 35.43 27.31
CA PRO A 547 -3.37 36.68 28.05
C PRO A 547 -4.01 36.49 29.43
N SER A 548 -4.75 35.41 29.66
CA SER A 548 -5.39 35.08 30.95
C SER A 548 -4.49 34.31 31.92
N LEU A 549 -3.27 33.92 31.49
CA LEU A 549 -2.39 33.04 32.25
C LEU A 549 -1.84 33.76 33.48
N LYS A 550 -2.25 33.31 34.67
CA LYS A 550 -1.89 33.92 35.97
C LYS A 550 -0.67 33.24 36.58
N THR A 551 -0.58 31.92 36.44
CA THR A 551 0.41 31.07 37.13
C THR A 551 0.99 30.02 36.20
N VAL A 552 2.31 29.87 36.24
CA VAL A 552 3.04 28.77 35.60
C VAL A 552 3.81 28.01 36.69
N LEU A 553 3.56 26.70 36.80
CA LEU A 553 4.16 25.82 37.81
C LEU A 553 5.08 24.81 37.13
N VAL A 554 6.39 24.95 37.33
CA VAL A 554 7.44 24.07 36.79
C VAL A 554 8.46 23.74 37.91
N PRO A 555 8.04 23.16 39.04
CA PRO A 555 8.82 23.24 40.28
C PRO A 555 10.11 22.41 40.25
N GLN A 556 10.23 21.40 39.40
CA GLN A 556 11.43 20.57 39.26
C GLN A 556 12.41 21.05 38.16
N LEU A 557 12.09 22.08 37.38
CA LEU A 557 12.88 22.40 36.18
C LEU A 557 14.28 22.89 36.51
N GLU A 558 15.29 22.12 36.12
CA GLU A 558 16.73 22.34 36.34
C GLU A 558 17.45 22.88 35.10
N GLU A 559 17.05 22.44 33.89
CA GLU A 559 17.75 22.79 32.65
C GLU A 559 16.83 22.89 31.42
N VAL A 560 17.05 23.91 30.59
CA VAL A 560 16.46 24.06 29.25
C VAL A 560 17.57 24.32 28.23
N THR A 561 17.91 23.36 27.36
CA THR A 561 19.07 23.52 26.46
C THR A 561 18.85 24.55 25.34
N GLY A 562 17.60 24.92 25.05
CA GLY A 562 17.23 25.97 24.11
C GLY A 562 16.77 27.25 24.81
N ALA A 563 16.00 28.08 24.09
CA ALA A 563 15.45 29.30 24.68
C ALA A 563 14.22 29.01 25.56
N LEU A 564 14.15 29.70 26.69
CA LEU A 564 13.00 29.81 27.58
C LEU A 564 12.29 31.15 27.31
N VAL A 565 11.07 31.08 26.77
CA VAL A 565 10.36 32.23 26.19
C VAL A 565 8.99 32.41 26.85
N PHE A 566 8.77 33.57 27.46
CA PHE A 566 7.50 34.01 28.03
C PHE A 566 7.10 35.34 27.39
N LEU A 567 6.21 35.30 26.41
CA LEU A 567 5.80 36.50 25.67
C LEU A 567 4.28 36.71 25.72
N ARG A 568 3.83 37.96 25.85
CA ARG A 568 2.40 38.33 25.70
C ARG A 568 1.45 37.57 26.63
N ASN A 569 1.89 37.25 27.85
CA ASN A 569 1.10 36.61 28.90
C ASN A 569 0.65 37.68 29.92
N ALA A 570 -0.30 38.54 29.52
CA ALA A 570 -0.59 39.80 30.20
C ALA A 570 -0.99 39.67 31.70
N SER A 571 -1.61 38.55 32.09
CA SER A 571 -2.05 38.30 33.48
C SER A 571 -0.99 37.63 34.39
N LEU A 572 0.20 37.31 33.89
CA LEU A 572 1.21 36.54 34.62
C LEU A 572 1.80 37.41 35.74
N GLY A 573 1.51 37.09 37.01
CA GLY A 573 1.84 37.97 38.15
C GLY A 573 3.26 37.83 38.70
N GLN A 574 3.81 36.61 38.68
CA GLN A 574 5.15 36.27 39.16
C GLN A 574 5.72 35.17 38.26
N LEU A 575 7.04 35.22 38.02
CA LEU A 575 7.77 34.15 37.36
C LEU A 575 9.03 33.84 38.17
N GLU A 576 8.99 32.72 38.89
CA GLU A 576 10.07 32.21 39.71
C GLU A 576 10.33 30.74 39.34
N LEU A 577 11.54 30.44 38.89
CA LEU A 577 11.98 29.07 38.60
C LEU A 577 13.17 28.74 39.50
N ALA A 578 12.85 28.32 40.73
CA ALA A 578 13.79 28.23 41.85
C ALA A 578 14.96 27.25 41.63
N ASN A 579 14.77 26.20 40.84
CA ASN A 579 15.76 25.15 40.59
C ASN A 579 16.49 25.30 39.24
N LEU A 580 16.14 26.29 38.41
CA LEU A 580 16.67 26.41 37.05
C LEU A 580 18.13 26.86 37.07
N HIS A 581 19.04 25.97 36.67
CA HIS A 581 20.49 26.16 36.72
C HIS A 581 21.10 26.61 35.38
N HIS A 582 20.51 26.13 34.27
CA HIS A 582 21.02 26.32 32.92
C HIS A 582 19.87 26.63 31.94
N VAL A 583 20.02 27.68 31.12
CA VAL A 583 19.19 27.91 29.94
C VAL A 583 20.02 28.19 28.69
N GLY A 584 19.58 27.76 27.52
CA GLY A 584 20.17 28.20 26.26
C GLY A 584 19.99 29.71 26.03
N GLY A 585 18.84 30.24 26.46
CA GLY A 585 18.46 31.65 26.40
C GLY A 585 17.22 31.98 27.23
N LEU A 586 16.97 33.26 27.50
CA LEU A 586 15.79 33.72 28.23
C LEU A 586 15.16 34.94 27.55
N SER A 587 13.84 34.92 27.35
CA SER A 587 13.09 36.06 26.82
C SER A 587 11.77 36.23 27.55
N VAL A 588 11.60 37.33 28.28
CA VAL A 588 10.40 37.64 29.07
C VAL A 588 9.86 39.01 28.67
N GLY A 589 8.66 39.09 28.12
CA GLY A 589 8.15 40.37 27.64
C GLY A 589 6.65 40.47 27.37
N SER A 590 6.11 41.68 27.48
CA SER A 590 4.66 41.95 27.42
C SER A 590 3.86 41.07 28.38
N CYS A 591 4.43 40.76 29.54
CA CYS A 591 3.76 40.12 30.67
C CYS A 591 3.33 41.24 31.62
N ASP A 592 2.27 41.96 31.25
CA ASP A 592 1.98 43.29 31.80
C ASP A 592 1.77 43.31 33.33
N SER A 593 1.22 42.24 33.91
CA SER A 593 0.99 42.09 35.37
C SER A 593 2.20 41.58 36.16
N LEU A 594 3.33 41.28 35.51
CA LEU A 594 4.49 40.65 36.15
C LEU A 594 5.18 41.64 37.09
N ILE A 595 5.15 41.37 38.40
CA ILE A 595 5.72 42.26 39.43
C ILE A 595 7.21 41.98 39.66
N GLU A 596 7.59 40.70 39.68
CA GLU A 596 8.95 40.27 40.01
C GLU A 596 9.38 39.05 39.18
N LEU A 597 10.64 39.08 38.75
CA LEU A 597 11.28 38.04 37.94
C LEU A 597 12.51 37.49 38.70
N VAL A 598 12.45 36.23 39.16
CA VAL A 598 13.48 35.63 40.02
C VAL A 598 14.01 34.32 39.43
N PHE A 599 15.32 34.26 39.25
CA PHE A 599 16.04 33.04 38.86
C PHE A 599 17.18 32.80 39.86
N PRO A 600 16.88 32.28 41.07
CA PRO A 600 17.82 32.29 42.19
C PRO A 600 18.98 31.31 42.01
N ALA A 601 18.81 30.28 41.19
CA ALA A 601 19.78 29.21 40.98
C ALA A 601 20.45 29.24 39.58
N LEU A 602 20.13 30.22 38.73
CA LEU A 602 20.59 30.26 37.34
C LEU A 602 22.06 30.67 37.24
N THR A 603 22.91 29.73 36.85
CA THR A 603 24.37 29.89 36.79
C THR A 603 24.90 30.07 35.36
N GLN A 604 24.19 29.55 34.36
CA GLN A 604 24.62 29.52 32.97
C GLN A 604 23.50 29.95 32.01
N VAL A 605 23.85 30.84 31.09
CA VAL A 605 23.09 31.16 29.88
C VAL A 605 24.04 30.94 28.70
N ASP A 606 23.63 30.19 27.67
CA ASP A 606 24.50 29.91 26.51
C ASP A 606 24.50 31.06 25.47
N ILE A 607 24.19 30.77 24.20
CA ILE A 607 24.46 31.64 23.05
C ILE A 607 23.41 32.76 22.90
N PHE A 608 22.25 32.63 23.53
CA PHE A 608 21.14 33.58 23.39
C PHE A 608 21.08 34.56 24.58
N SER A 609 21.04 35.86 24.29
CA SER A 609 20.94 36.92 25.33
C SER A 609 19.68 36.80 26.19
N VAL A 610 19.77 37.27 27.43
CA VAL A 610 18.63 37.49 28.32
C VAL A 610 17.89 38.76 27.90
N THR A 611 16.67 38.61 27.37
CA THR A 611 15.83 39.75 26.93
C THR A 611 14.65 39.97 27.87
N ILE A 612 14.53 41.19 28.42
CA ILE A 612 13.44 41.60 29.31
C ILE A 612 12.77 42.84 28.70
N LEU A 613 11.62 42.65 28.05
CA LEU A 613 11.04 43.63 27.13
C LEU A 613 9.60 44.01 27.50
N ARG A 614 9.33 45.29 27.77
CA ARG A 614 7.97 45.83 27.89
C ARG A 614 7.07 45.10 28.91
N ASN A 615 7.57 44.85 30.12
CA ASN A 615 6.76 44.39 31.23
C ASN A 615 6.34 45.61 32.07
N LEU A 616 5.04 45.94 32.08
CA LEU A 616 4.56 47.25 32.51
C LEU A 616 4.58 47.45 34.03
N GLU A 617 4.26 46.41 34.81
CA GLU A 617 4.23 46.46 36.28
C GLU A 617 5.49 45.89 36.94
N LEU A 618 6.52 45.53 36.17
CA LEU A 618 7.75 44.90 36.66
C LEU A 618 8.55 45.86 37.55
N LEU A 619 8.75 45.47 38.81
CA LEU A 619 9.48 46.22 39.83
C LEU A 619 10.89 45.67 40.04
N HIS A 620 11.06 44.34 40.01
CA HIS A 620 12.28 43.67 40.45
C HIS A 620 12.76 42.57 39.51
N VAL A 621 14.08 42.49 39.32
CA VAL A 621 14.75 41.47 38.49
C VAL A 621 15.97 40.90 39.22
N ARG A 622 15.97 39.59 39.49
CA ARG A 622 16.99 38.95 40.33
C ARG A 622 17.62 37.70 39.71
N PHE A 623 18.91 37.81 39.38
CA PHE A 623 19.78 36.70 38.96
C PHE A 623 21.00 36.58 39.90
N PRO A 624 20.85 36.19 41.18
CA PRO A 624 21.87 36.40 42.22
C PRO A 624 23.17 35.60 42.02
N VAL A 625 23.14 34.46 41.33
CA VAL A 625 24.32 33.58 41.11
C VAL A 625 24.86 33.59 39.68
N LEU A 626 24.20 34.28 38.76
CA LEU A 626 24.67 34.43 37.38
C LEU A 626 25.89 35.35 37.31
N THR A 627 26.92 34.95 36.57
CA THR A 627 28.20 35.68 36.44
C THR A 627 28.53 36.14 35.02
N SER A 628 27.92 35.54 33.99
CA SER A 628 28.09 35.95 32.60
C SER A 628 26.84 35.64 31.77
N ALA A 629 26.39 36.62 30.99
CA ALA A 629 25.35 36.54 29.95
C ALA A 629 25.20 37.93 29.30
N ASP A 630 24.78 38.00 28.04
CA ASP A 630 24.38 39.26 27.42
C ASP A 630 22.95 39.65 27.83
N PHE A 631 22.69 40.94 28.09
CA PHE A 631 21.39 41.42 28.59
C PHE A 631 20.78 42.53 27.73
N ASN A 632 19.49 42.41 27.43
CA ASN A 632 18.67 43.44 26.75
C ASN A 632 17.45 43.78 27.62
N VAL A 633 17.54 44.82 28.46
CA VAL A 633 16.48 45.21 29.42
C VAL A 633 15.81 46.51 28.95
N LEU A 634 14.72 46.37 28.19
CA LEU A 634 14.17 47.45 27.37
C LEU A 634 12.69 47.74 27.66
N GLY A 635 12.37 48.99 28.01
CA GLY A 635 10.98 49.48 28.05
C GLY A 635 10.16 48.98 29.22
N ASN A 636 10.75 48.75 30.39
CA ASN A 636 10.07 48.29 31.61
C ASN A 636 9.87 49.50 32.56
N PRO A 637 8.75 50.25 32.44
CA PRO A 637 8.65 51.64 32.93
C PRO A 637 8.57 51.79 34.47
N ARG A 638 8.51 50.69 35.22
CA ARG A 638 8.57 50.69 36.69
C ARG A 638 9.79 49.95 37.27
N LEU A 639 10.62 49.37 36.42
CA LEU A 639 11.84 48.69 36.83
C LEU A 639 12.93 49.76 37.03
N ALA A 640 13.44 49.88 38.26
CA ALA A 640 14.44 50.88 38.59
C ALA A 640 15.73 50.65 37.79
N ALA A 641 16.15 51.64 36.99
CA ALA A 641 17.35 51.50 36.16
C ALA A 641 18.61 51.21 37.00
N CYS A 642 18.68 51.81 38.20
CA CYS A 642 19.75 51.58 39.17
C CYS A 642 19.76 50.16 39.79
N GLU A 643 18.63 49.44 39.84
CA GLU A 643 18.59 48.04 40.29
C GLU A 643 19.23 47.15 39.21
N VAL A 644 18.88 47.43 37.94
CA VAL A 644 19.45 46.76 36.77
C VAL A 644 20.96 47.04 36.67
N ASP A 645 21.40 48.29 36.85
CA ASP A 645 22.83 48.62 36.84
C ASP A 645 23.60 47.87 37.96
N ALA A 646 23.05 47.79 39.17
CA ALA A 646 23.66 47.04 40.28
C ALA A 646 23.69 45.52 40.02
N MET A 647 22.69 44.99 39.31
CA MET A 647 22.68 43.60 38.85
C MET A 647 23.73 43.34 37.76
N LEU A 648 23.83 44.23 36.76
CA LEU A 648 24.74 44.08 35.63
C LEU A 648 26.19 44.33 36.01
N ALA A 649 26.48 45.16 37.02
CA ALA A 649 27.84 45.41 37.51
C ALA A 649 28.60 44.17 38.02
N ARG A 650 27.89 43.06 38.28
CA ARG A 650 28.44 41.76 38.70
C ARG A 650 28.31 40.67 37.64
N ILE A 651 27.81 40.98 36.44
CA ILE A 651 27.62 40.07 35.32
C ILE A 651 28.48 40.54 34.14
N THR A 652 29.23 39.64 33.52
CA THR A 652 30.04 39.94 32.33
C THR A 652 29.29 39.60 31.04
N GLY A 653 29.30 40.52 30.07
CA GLY A 653 28.61 40.38 28.78
C GLY A 653 28.42 41.74 28.11
N ASP A 654 27.81 41.74 26.93
CA ASP A 654 27.28 42.95 26.29
C ASP A 654 25.88 43.25 26.84
N HIS A 655 25.69 44.46 27.36
CA HIS A 655 24.46 44.88 28.04
C HIS A 655 23.85 46.15 27.43
N ASP A 656 22.53 46.12 27.18
CA ASP A 656 21.73 47.27 26.76
C ASP A 656 20.54 47.48 27.71
N GLN A 657 20.47 48.66 28.31
CA GLN A 657 19.37 49.11 29.18
C GLN A 657 18.86 50.46 28.67
N ARG A 658 17.57 50.53 28.30
CA ARG A 658 16.90 51.76 27.83
C ARG A 658 15.42 51.75 28.18
N PHE A 659 14.85 52.93 28.44
CA PHE A 659 13.42 53.13 28.70
C PHE A 659 12.88 52.38 29.95
N ASN A 660 13.73 52.21 30.96
CA ASN A 660 13.33 51.75 32.30
C ASN A 660 13.17 52.98 33.23
N ASP A 661 12.87 52.82 34.52
CA ASP A 661 12.69 53.96 35.44
C ASP A 661 14.05 54.57 35.83
N GLU A 662 14.46 55.59 35.08
CA GLU A 662 15.63 56.45 35.33
C GLU A 662 15.44 57.41 36.53
N THR A 663 14.23 57.51 37.10
CA THR A 663 13.90 58.41 38.22
C THR A 663 13.89 57.71 39.59
N ALA A 664 13.92 56.38 39.61
CA ALA A 664 13.97 55.58 40.82
C ALA A 664 15.24 55.85 41.63
N VAL A 665 15.10 55.92 42.96
CA VAL A 665 16.22 56.08 43.90
C VAL A 665 16.48 54.74 44.59
N CYS A 666 17.41 53.96 44.06
CA CYS A 666 17.89 52.75 44.71
C CYS A 666 18.70 53.11 45.96
N THR A 667 18.50 52.36 47.04
CA THR A 667 19.40 52.39 48.20
C THR A 667 20.62 51.49 47.92
N PRO A 668 21.85 51.93 48.27
CA PRO A 668 23.08 51.19 47.97
C PRO A 668 23.30 49.97 48.87
#